data_AF-A0A142XPA7-F1
#
_entry.id   AF-A0A142XPA7-F1
#
_cell.length_a   1.000
_cell.length_b   1.000
_cell.length_c   1.000
_cell.angle_alpha   90.00
_cell.angle_beta   90.00
_cell.angle_gamma   90.00
#
_symmetry.space_group_name_H-M   'P 1'
#
loop_
_entity.id
_entity.type
_entity.pdbx_description
1 polymer ?
#
loop_
_entity_poly.entity_id
_entity_poly.type
_entity_poly.pdbx_seq_one_letter_code
_entity_poly.pdbx_strand_id
1 'polypeptide(L)'
;MAVVIGLPLASIALPRIDLTSWSGWQSVPDVLKAGTTGAHGELAKFASWAIVGGLGAVALALVVEALGLLFGATRRAAASTTATIGAVAAVALLVCVNVYSFSHYGRLDATRDQRFTLPAQITNELSQLRASSPTTIVVHQTHNFGRVAPQRDSYTKAAEEKVTEKVRDLVDRFRALGPQFKVVVLDTEAFGYQRERDALTKDAPELLAALNAAPENSIFFHANKRVQRLSFNEFMQLDKTASEEANGGRANLVLLPQGIETFARRIVTVQERRPKVAVCVVHELLTTGSDDTRFTLAGLKQSLTQQGFDVVDIVLKKGWASARALTDLKPAADTREESTLERLEGEFEDAEAEAVSARAEVAQFEAIRGLVEKIKGRPWEERKAFYQRFVRGAITEGSEPELLALLAKRLKRAQDELEEASKKKQEAEKRLAEAMKDERPIQDRRMTDVSAKFTKQLADVDLLIVPRYTTEDAMKGPGVEANLHALSKEQAKVVKAFMKQGKPVLACLGPITPQVTTAPGAPADEFDKEFAKEIVNATDDLEKMLAERGIDLGRSVILFDGEPKALTRGDQFGGGASSVPRLTIGSLSSESQLKLNPIAAAYRLTERTSAQTDDRIVQDAPNQKFGIQLRAVRPVSVIPDWQHFQPFAGEIAFTAADSWSELQPYPRVGRRPDGSRALVYAPKYEPTALDDPKKGGRDEEKRGPFSIGVAIENKIPASWVDEDYERQEAAAALLAPVDSMLAAGLSVAATKIERPTQRTVVFGSGHLFSGQELKPAQEKLLLHTVNWLTAREDRLPKSDQPAWQYPRVELDDRAKNLWQLGAAVGLPLVAAYAGLLAMMRRRMR
;
A
#
# COMPACT_ATOMS: atom_id res chain seq x y z
N MET A 1 -12.75 -40.99 -51.17
CA MET A 1 -11.93 -41.11 -49.94
C MET A 1 -12.76 -40.99 -48.66
N ALA A 2 -13.56 -39.93 -48.45
CA ALA A 2 -14.37 -39.79 -47.23
C ALA A 2 -15.30 -41.00 -46.96
N VAL A 3 -16.03 -41.51 -47.96
CA VAL A 3 -16.85 -42.74 -47.84
C VAL A 3 -16.00 -43.99 -47.54
N VAL A 4 -14.81 -44.08 -48.13
CA VAL A 4 -13.90 -45.23 -48.01
C VAL A 4 -13.27 -45.32 -46.61
N ILE A 5 -13.07 -44.16 -45.96
CA ILE A 5 -12.60 -44.08 -44.57
C ILE A 5 -13.77 -44.18 -43.59
N GLY A 6 -14.93 -43.59 -43.95
CA GLY A 6 -16.14 -43.58 -43.13
C GLY A 6 -16.79 -44.94 -42.96
N LEU A 7 -16.85 -45.79 -44.00
CA LEU A 7 -17.44 -47.13 -43.95
C LEU A 7 -16.76 -48.09 -42.94
N PRO A 8 -15.43 -48.24 -42.92
CA PRO A 8 -14.76 -49.05 -41.91
C PRO A 8 -14.98 -48.50 -40.49
N LEU A 9 -14.89 -47.18 -40.30
CA LEU A 9 -15.11 -46.56 -38.99
C LEU A 9 -16.57 -46.72 -38.52
N ALA A 10 -17.53 -46.61 -39.42
CA ALA A 10 -18.94 -46.86 -39.15
C ALA A 10 -19.20 -48.32 -38.78
N SER A 11 -18.52 -49.28 -39.42
CA SER A 11 -18.65 -50.71 -39.08
C SER A 11 -18.17 -51.05 -37.67
N ILE A 12 -17.31 -50.20 -37.10
CA ILE A 12 -16.78 -50.33 -35.73
C ILE A 12 -17.64 -49.56 -34.72
N ALA A 13 -18.12 -48.37 -35.11
CA ALA A 13 -18.68 -47.39 -34.18
C ALA A 13 -20.20 -47.26 -34.20
N LEU A 14 -20.86 -47.71 -35.26
CA LEU A 14 -22.33 -47.69 -35.36
C LEU A 14 -22.90 -49.08 -35.02
N PRO A 15 -24.17 -49.13 -34.54
CA PRO A 15 -24.87 -50.40 -34.35
C PRO A 15 -24.83 -51.24 -35.63
N ARG A 16 -24.65 -52.56 -35.50
CA ARG A 16 -24.65 -53.46 -36.66
C ARG A 16 -26.00 -53.38 -37.38
N ILE A 17 -25.98 -52.85 -38.60
CA ILE A 17 -27.13 -52.82 -39.49
C ILE A 17 -27.09 -54.10 -40.32
N ASP A 18 -28.19 -54.86 -40.33
CA ASP A 18 -28.33 -56.02 -41.20
C ASP A 18 -28.65 -55.57 -42.63
N LEU A 19 -27.61 -55.35 -43.45
CA LEU A 19 -27.77 -54.97 -44.85
C LEU A 19 -28.26 -56.13 -45.74
N THR A 20 -28.51 -57.33 -45.19
CA THR A 20 -29.06 -58.47 -45.95
C THR A 20 -30.59 -58.45 -46.01
N SER A 21 -31.26 -57.64 -45.17
CA SER A 21 -32.71 -57.47 -45.19
C SER A 21 -33.11 -56.06 -45.64
N TRP A 22 -34.26 -55.97 -46.32
CA TRP A 22 -34.82 -54.68 -46.75
C TRP A 22 -35.10 -53.73 -45.57
N SER A 23 -35.57 -54.29 -44.45
CA SER A 23 -35.76 -53.55 -43.19
C SER A 23 -34.46 -52.95 -42.65
N GLY A 24 -33.31 -53.62 -42.84
CA GLY A 24 -32.03 -53.06 -42.43
C GLY A 24 -31.55 -51.93 -43.34
N TRP A 25 -31.86 -51.97 -44.64
CA TRP A 25 -31.61 -50.80 -45.52
C TRP A 25 -32.47 -49.59 -45.14
N GLN A 26 -33.71 -49.81 -44.70
CA GLN A 26 -34.60 -48.75 -44.26
C GLN A 26 -34.14 -48.05 -42.97
N SER A 27 -33.38 -48.73 -42.11
CA SER A 27 -32.88 -48.15 -40.86
C SER A 27 -31.56 -47.37 -41.00
N VAL A 28 -30.87 -47.48 -42.14
CA VAL A 28 -29.61 -46.76 -42.41
C VAL A 28 -29.72 -45.24 -42.20
N PRO A 29 -30.76 -44.53 -42.69
CA PRO A 29 -30.89 -43.09 -42.47
C PRO A 29 -31.04 -42.74 -40.99
N ASP A 30 -31.80 -43.52 -40.22
CA ASP A 30 -32.03 -43.28 -38.80
C ASP A 30 -30.75 -43.53 -37.98
N VAL A 31 -29.99 -44.57 -38.31
CA VAL A 31 -28.72 -44.88 -37.66
C VAL A 31 -27.66 -43.82 -37.97
N LEU A 32 -27.59 -43.34 -39.22
CA LEU A 32 -26.70 -42.23 -39.58
C LEU A 32 -27.12 -40.93 -38.89
N LYS A 33 -28.43 -40.65 -38.79
CA LYS A 33 -28.96 -39.46 -38.10
C LYS A 33 -28.62 -39.49 -36.62
N ALA A 34 -28.88 -40.60 -35.94
CA ALA A 34 -28.51 -40.81 -34.53
C ALA A 34 -26.99 -40.70 -34.31
N GLY A 35 -26.20 -41.21 -35.27
CA GLY A 35 -24.75 -41.05 -35.31
C GLY A 35 -24.32 -39.58 -35.40
N THR A 36 -24.89 -38.79 -36.32
CA THR A 36 -24.54 -37.36 -36.48
C THR A 36 -24.86 -36.48 -35.27
N THR A 37 -25.85 -36.88 -34.45
CA THR A 37 -26.19 -36.21 -33.18
C THR A 37 -25.31 -36.65 -32.02
N GLY A 38 -24.40 -37.60 -32.22
CA GLY A 38 -23.47 -38.09 -31.18
C GLY A 38 -24.06 -39.14 -30.25
N ALA A 39 -25.21 -39.73 -30.58
CA ALA A 39 -25.88 -40.71 -29.72
C ALA A 39 -25.06 -42.00 -29.46
N HIS A 40 -24.04 -42.24 -30.29
CA HIS A 40 -23.15 -43.40 -30.23
C HIS A 40 -21.67 -43.02 -30.01
N GLY A 41 -21.41 -41.81 -29.51
CA GLY A 41 -20.06 -41.29 -29.22
C GLY A 41 -19.41 -40.51 -30.38
N GLU A 42 -18.31 -39.81 -30.08
CA GLU A 42 -17.64 -38.89 -31.02
C GLU A 42 -17.08 -39.57 -32.27
N LEU A 43 -16.62 -40.82 -32.16
CA LEU A 43 -16.10 -41.58 -33.29
C LEU A 43 -17.22 -42.00 -34.26
N ALA A 44 -18.39 -42.36 -33.74
CA ALA A 44 -19.59 -42.64 -34.53
C ALA A 44 -20.13 -41.37 -35.20
N LYS A 45 -20.05 -40.22 -34.51
CA LYS A 45 -20.39 -38.90 -35.05
C LYS A 45 -19.50 -38.55 -36.23
N PHE A 46 -18.18 -38.69 -36.09
CA PHE A 46 -17.23 -38.45 -37.18
C PHE A 46 -17.47 -39.41 -38.37
N ALA A 47 -17.65 -40.71 -38.12
CA ALA A 47 -17.92 -41.70 -39.16
C ALA A 47 -19.22 -41.40 -39.94
N SER A 48 -20.28 -41.01 -39.22
CA SER A 48 -21.57 -40.65 -39.83
C SER A 48 -21.46 -39.40 -40.70
N TRP A 49 -20.78 -38.36 -40.23
CA TRP A 49 -20.52 -37.15 -41.02
C TRP A 49 -19.64 -37.43 -42.25
N ALA A 50 -18.65 -38.31 -42.14
CA ALA A 50 -17.80 -38.72 -43.27
C ALA A 50 -18.59 -39.48 -44.35
N ILE A 51 -19.54 -40.34 -43.95
CA ILE A 51 -20.43 -41.06 -44.87
C ILE A 51 -21.43 -40.10 -45.51
N VAL A 52 -22.14 -39.29 -44.73
CA VAL A 52 -23.14 -38.35 -45.24
C VAL A 52 -22.50 -37.31 -46.17
N GLY A 53 -21.38 -36.72 -45.75
CA GLY A 53 -20.63 -35.76 -46.58
C GLY A 53 -20.06 -36.41 -47.84
N GLY A 54 -19.59 -37.65 -47.73
CA GLY A 54 -19.08 -38.41 -48.86
C GLY A 54 -20.17 -38.78 -49.88
N LEU A 55 -21.35 -39.22 -49.43
CA LEU A 55 -22.51 -39.49 -50.28
C LEU A 55 -23.05 -38.21 -50.90
N GLY A 56 -23.09 -37.10 -50.15
CA GLY A 56 -23.46 -35.78 -50.68
C GLY A 56 -22.51 -35.31 -51.79
N ALA A 57 -21.20 -35.55 -51.63
CA ALA A 57 -20.22 -35.25 -52.67
C ALA A 57 -20.39 -36.12 -53.92
N VAL A 58 -20.73 -37.39 -53.77
CA VAL A 58 -21.04 -38.29 -54.90
C VAL A 58 -22.32 -37.88 -55.60
N ALA A 59 -23.39 -37.56 -54.86
CA ALA A 59 -24.64 -37.06 -55.42
C ALA A 59 -24.42 -35.74 -56.17
N LEU A 60 -23.63 -34.82 -55.63
CA LEU A 60 -23.25 -33.58 -56.30
C LEU A 60 -22.44 -33.87 -57.57
N ALA A 61 -21.47 -34.78 -57.53
CA ALA A 61 -20.70 -35.18 -58.71
C ALA A 61 -21.60 -35.80 -59.80
N LEU A 62 -22.57 -36.64 -59.41
CA LEU A 62 -23.55 -37.23 -60.32
C LEU A 62 -24.50 -36.18 -60.90
N VAL A 63 -24.92 -35.18 -60.12
CA VAL A 63 -25.71 -34.05 -60.63
C VAL A 63 -24.89 -33.23 -61.62
N VAL A 64 -23.60 -33.01 -61.36
CA VAL A 64 -22.69 -32.32 -62.28
C VAL A 64 -22.50 -33.12 -63.58
N GLU A 65 -22.34 -34.44 -63.51
CA GLU A 65 -22.30 -35.31 -64.70
C GLU A 65 -23.64 -35.34 -65.45
N ALA A 66 -24.76 -35.43 -64.74
CA ALA A 66 -26.10 -35.46 -65.33
C ALA A 66 -26.43 -34.13 -66.02
N LEU A 67 -26.06 -32.99 -65.42
CA LEU A 67 -26.14 -31.68 -66.06
C LEU A 67 -25.20 -31.59 -67.27
N GLY A 68 -23.99 -32.15 -67.18
CA GLY A 68 -23.06 -32.28 -68.30
C GLY A 68 -23.62 -33.11 -69.47
N LEU A 69 -24.44 -34.12 -69.18
CA LEU A 69 -25.12 -34.96 -70.17
C LEU A 69 -26.37 -34.28 -70.77
N LEU A 70 -27.13 -33.54 -69.96
CA LEU A 70 -28.34 -32.82 -70.39
C LEU A 70 -28.04 -31.61 -71.29
N PHE A 71 -26.88 -30.96 -71.12
CA PHE A 71 -26.46 -29.80 -71.92
C PHE A 71 -25.51 -30.16 -73.08
N GLY A 72 -25.68 -31.35 -73.67
CA GLY A 72 -24.80 -31.90 -74.71
C GLY A 72 -24.45 -30.93 -75.86
N ALA A 73 -23.22 -30.43 -75.87
CA ALA A 73 -22.60 -29.79 -77.04
C ALA A 73 -21.05 -29.93 -77.02
N THR A 74 -20.54 -30.85 -77.84
CA THR A 74 -19.14 -30.98 -78.34
C THR A 74 -17.98 -31.10 -77.32
N ARG A 75 -17.11 -32.10 -77.56
CA ARG A 75 -15.95 -32.49 -76.71
C ARG A 75 -14.91 -31.40 -76.39
N ARG A 76 -15.00 -30.19 -76.96
CA ARG A 76 -14.12 -29.05 -76.62
C ARG A 76 -14.70 -28.09 -75.57
N ALA A 77 -16.02 -28.02 -75.39
CA ALA A 77 -16.63 -27.17 -74.36
C ALA A 77 -16.72 -27.87 -72.99
N ALA A 78 -16.83 -29.21 -72.97
CA ALA A 78 -17.00 -29.98 -71.74
C ALA A 78 -15.84 -29.82 -70.73
N ALA A 79 -14.60 -29.57 -71.20
CA ALA A 79 -13.44 -29.36 -70.33
C ALA A 79 -13.45 -27.97 -69.64
N SER A 80 -14.05 -26.94 -70.26
CA SER A 80 -14.19 -25.63 -69.63
C SER A 80 -15.38 -25.61 -68.67
N THR A 81 -16.51 -26.23 -69.02
CA THR A 81 -17.72 -26.24 -68.17
C THR A 81 -17.52 -27.06 -66.89
N THR A 82 -16.86 -28.22 -66.94
CA THR A 82 -16.52 -28.99 -65.72
C THR A 82 -15.52 -28.26 -64.82
N ALA A 83 -14.55 -27.56 -65.41
CA ALA A 83 -13.64 -26.70 -64.64
C ALA A 83 -14.37 -25.51 -64.00
N THR A 84 -15.32 -24.89 -64.71
CA THR A 84 -16.13 -23.79 -64.16
C THR A 84 -17.06 -24.27 -63.04
N ILE A 85 -17.75 -25.39 -63.22
CA ILE A 85 -18.62 -25.97 -62.18
C ILE A 85 -17.80 -26.40 -60.96
N GLY A 86 -16.64 -27.01 -61.16
CA GLY A 86 -15.71 -27.35 -60.08
C GLY A 86 -15.19 -26.13 -59.33
N ALA A 87 -14.88 -25.03 -60.04
CA ALA A 87 -14.48 -23.77 -59.43
C ALA A 87 -15.63 -23.13 -58.64
N VAL A 88 -16.85 -23.10 -59.18
CA VAL A 88 -18.04 -22.58 -58.49
C VAL A 88 -18.34 -23.39 -57.23
N ALA A 89 -18.27 -24.73 -57.31
CA ALA A 89 -18.45 -25.60 -56.16
C ALA A 89 -17.37 -25.38 -55.09
N ALA A 90 -16.09 -25.24 -55.49
CA ALA A 90 -15.00 -24.96 -54.57
C ALA A 90 -15.17 -23.59 -53.88
N VAL A 91 -15.60 -22.56 -54.62
CA VAL A 91 -15.92 -21.24 -54.05
C VAL A 91 -17.10 -21.32 -53.10
N ALA A 92 -18.18 -22.00 -53.46
CA ALA A 92 -19.34 -22.18 -52.58
C ALA A 92 -18.96 -22.91 -51.29
N LEU A 93 -18.14 -23.96 -51.39
CA LEU A 93 -17.65 -24.72 -50.25
C LEU A 93 -16.72 -23.87 -49.36
N LEU A 94 -15.84 -23.07 -49.96
CA LEU A 94 -15.02 -22.09 -49.25
C LEU A 94 -15.88 -21.06 -48.50
N VAL A 95 -16.93 -20.54 -49.14
CA VAL A 95 -17.89 -19.61 -48.52
C VAL A 95 -18.62 -20.28 -47.36
N CYS A 96 -19.15 -21.49 -47.54
CA CYS A 96 -19.83 -22.23 -46.48
C CYS A 96 -18.90 -22.54 -45.30
N VAL A 97 -17.66 -22.96 -45.56
CA VAL A 97 -16.65 -23.22 -44.51
C VAL A 97 -16.31 -21.93 -43.77
N ASN A 98 -16.13 -20.81 -44.47
CA ASN A 98 -15.89 -19.53 -43.83
C ASN A 98 -17.09 -19.08 -42.99
N VAL A 99 -18.32 -19.12 -43.51
CA VAL A 99 -19.54 -18.75 -42.77
C VAL A 99 -19.73 -19.64 -41.54
N TYR A 100 -19.51 -20.94 -41.67
CA TYR A 100 -19.58 -21.87 -40.53
C TYR A 100 -18.47 -21.57 -39.51
N SER A 101 -17.24 -21.32 -39.96
CA SER A 101 -16.12 -20.95 -39.10
C SER A 101 -16.33 -19.62 -38.36
N PHE A 102 -16.99 -18.64 -38.99
CA PHE A 102 -17.30 -17.35 -38.36
C PHE A 102 -18.46 -17.45 -37.36
N SER A 103 -19.41 -18.37 -37.57
CA SER A 103 -20.55 -18.57 -36.67
C SER A 103 -20.27 -19.54 -35.51
N HIS A 104 -19.31 -20.46 -35.68
CA HIS A 104 -18.93 -21.47 -34.70
C HIS A 104 -17.45 -21.35 -34.32
N TYR A 105 -17.02 -20.12 -34.02
CA TYR A 105 -15.65 -19.86 -33.59
C TYR A 105 -15.39 -20.52 -32.22
N GLY A 106 -14.50 -21.52 -32.20
CA GLY A 106 -13.96 -22.12 -30.99
C GLY A 106 -12.47 -21.79 -30.86
N ARG A 107 -12.06 -21.18 -29.76
CA ARG A 107 -10.64 -20.92 -29.47
C ARG A 107 -10.07 -22.13 -28.75
N LEU A 108 -9.20 -22.88 -29.43
CA LEU A 108 -8.44 -23.98 -28.83
C LEU A 108 -7.06 -23.48 -28.41
N ASP A 109 -6.73 -23.67 -27.14
CA ASP A 109 -5.40 -23.40 -26.62
C ASP A 109 -4.55 -24.67 -26.71
N ALA A 110 -3.67 -24.70 -27.70
CA ALA A 110 -2.76 -25.83 -27.92
C ALA A 110 -1.47 -25.75 -27.07
N THR A 111 -1.36 -24.78 -26.15
CA THR A 111 -0.21 -24.74 -25.24
C THR A 111 -0.33 -25.83 -24.18
N ARG A 112 0.81 -26.44 -23.84
CA ARG A 112 0.90 -27.50 -22.82
C ARG A 112 0.25 -27.10 -21.48
N ASP A 113 0.39 -25.83 -21.12
CA ASP A 113 -0.06 -25.29 -19.83
C ASP A 113 -1.36 -24.46 -19.94
N GLN A 114 -2.05 -24.48 -21.09
CA GLN A 114 -3.26 -23.70 -21.33
C GLN A 114 -3.12 -22.19 -21.00
N ARG A 115 -1.99 -21.57 -21.39
CA ARG A 115 -1.62 -20.18 -21.04
C ARG A 115 -2.55 -19.10 -21.62
N PHE A 116 -3.33 -19.46 -22.63
CA PHE A 116 -4.30 -18.61 -23.32
C PHE A 116 -5.75 -18.86 -22.88
N THR A 117 -5.97 -19.81 -21.97
CA THR A 117 -7.27 -20.15 -21.40
C THR A 117 -7.44 -19.49 -20.04
N LEU A 118 -8.62 -18.94 -19.76
CA LEU A 118 -8.90 -18.34 -18.45
C LEU A 118 -9.18 -19.44 -17.42
N PRO A 119 -8.70 -19.30 -16.17
CA PRO A 119 -9.09 -20.18 -15.08
C PRO A 119 -10.62 -20.23 -14.92
N ALA A 120 -11.16 -21.42 -14.62
CA ALA A 120 -12.59 -21.63 -14.50
C ALA A 120 -13.24 -20.76 -13.41
N GLN A 121 -12.53 -20.54 -12.29
CA GLN A 121 -13.00 -19.69 -11.20
C GLN A 121 -13.19 -18.23 -11.66
N ILE A 122 -12.19 -17.65 -12.33
CA ILE A 122 -12.26 -16.28 -12.86
C ILE A 122 -13.41 -16.15 -13.88
N THR A 123 -13.55 -17.17 -14.74
CA THR A 123 -14.64 -17.23 -15.72
C THR A 123 -16.00 -17.18 -15.04
N ASN A 124 -16.18 -17.95 -13.97
CA ASN A 124 -17.42 -17.97 -13.19
C ASN A 124 -17.68 -16.61 -12.53
N GLU A 125 -16.68 -16.00 -11.88
CA GLU A 125 -16.82 -14.69 -11.22
C GLU A 125 -17.15 -13.57 -12.23
N LEU A 126 -16.45 -13.50 -13.36
CA LEU A 126 -16.67 -12.48 -14.37
C LEU A 126 -18.00 -12.65 -15.12
N SER A 127 -18.51 -13.88 -15.25
CA SER A 127 -19.81 -14.15 -15.89
C SER A 127 -21.01 -13.72 -15.03
N GLN A 128 -20.83 -13.54 -13.72
CA GLN A 128 -21.86 -13.04 -12.80
C GLN A 128 -22.05 -11.51 -12.91
N LEU A 129 -21.15 -10.80 -13.61
CA LEU A 129 -21.25 -9.36 -13.79
C LEU A 129 -22.47 -9.01 -14.66
N ARG A 130 -23.26 -8.03 -14.22
CA ARG A 130 -24.47 -7.60 -14.92
C ARG A 130 -24.11 -6.99 -16.28
N ALA A 131 -24.68 -7.51 -17.36
CA ALA A 131 -24.57 -6.94 -18.70
C ALA A 131 -25.11 -5.50 -18.80
N SER A 132 -25.98 -5.09 -17.87
CA SER A 132 -26.54 -3.73 -17.79
C SER A 132 -25.55 -2.64 -17.37
N SER A 133 -24.37 -3.03 -16.84
CA SER A 133 -23.35 -2.11 -16.32
C SER A 133 -22.00 -2.42 -16.95
N PRO A 134 -21.74 -1.96 -18.19
CA PRO A 134 -20.48 -2.23 -18.87
C PRO A 134 -19.30 -1.64 -18.09
N THR A 135 -18.22 -2.41 -17.98
CA THR A 135 -16.99 -1.97 -17.33
C THR A 135 -16.06 -1.38 -18.38
N THR A 136 -15.70 -0.11 -18.20
CA THR A 136 -14.72 0.57 -19.04
C THR A 136 -13.35 0.49 -18.38
N ILE A 137 -12.42 -0.15 -19.08
CA ILE A 137 -11.02 -0.33 -18.68
C ILE A 137 -10.20 0.71 -19.43
N VAL A 138 -9.62 1.65 -18.71
CA VAL A 138 -8.86 2.77 -19.25
C VAL A 138 -7.40 2.55 -18.94
N VAL A 139 -6.58 2.33 -19.96
CA VAL A 139 -5.12 2.26 -19.82
C VAL A 139 -4.58 3.68 -19.93
N HIS A 140 -4.23 4.29 -18.81
CA HIS A 140 -3.72 5.66 -18.74
C HIS A 140 -2.19 5.63 -18.69
N GLN A 141 -1.56 6.13 -19.75
CA GLN A 141 -0.11 6.27 -19.87
C GLN A 141 0.26 7.74 -19.62
N THR A 142 0.89 8.00 -18.47
CA THR A 142 1.49 9.28 -18.11
C THR A 142 3.00 9.32 -18.41
N HIS A 143 3.53 8.23 -18.98
CA HIS A 143 4.96 7.97 -19.20
C HIS A 143 5.82 8.04 -17.95
N ASN A 144 5.19 7.75 -16.81
CA ASN A 144 5.85 7.61 -15.52
C ASN A 144 5.57 6.19 -15.00
N PHE A 145 6.53 5.27 -15.14
CA PHE A 145 6.42 3.88 -14.68
C PHE A 145 6.69 3.74 -13.17
N GLY A 146 6.12 4.67 -12.40
CA GLY A 146 6.24 4.79 -10.95
C GLY A 146 7.24 5.84 -10.49
N ARG A 147 7.00 6.42 -9.30
CA ARG A 147 7.85 7.42 -8.62
C ARG A 147 9.29 6.95 -8.32
N VAL A 148 9.60 5.72 -8.68
CA VAL A 148 10.82 5.00 -8.32
C VAL A 148 11.90 5.13 -9.41
N ALA A 149 11.52 5.39 -10.67
CA ALA A 149 12.45 5.62 -11.77
C ALA A 149 12.13 6.96 -12.46
N PRO A 150 12.78 8.07 -12.05
CA PRO A 150 12.42 9.42 -12.51
C PRO A 150 12.75 9.70 -13.99
N GLN A 151 13.58 8.86 -14.63
CA GLN A 151 13.96 9.01 -16.03
C GLN A 151 13.50 7.81 -16.86
N ARG A 152 12.76 8.08 -17.94
CA ARG A 152 12.24 7.07 -18.87
C ARG A 152 13.41 6.50 -19.68
N ASP A 153 13.86 5.30 -19.32
CA ASP A 153 14.87 4.55 -20.07
C ASP A 153 14.24 3.61 -21.12
N SER A 154 15.09 2.91 -21.89
CA SER A 154 14.62 1.99 -22.93
C SER A 154 13.84 0.79 -22.40
N TYR A 155 14.16 0.30 -21.19
CA TYR A 155 13.42 -0.81 -20.57
C TYR A 155 12.06 -0.36 -20.09
N THR A 156 11.98 0.81 -19.45
CA THR A 156 10.73 1.42 -19.01
C THR A 156 9.80 1.65 -20.19
N LYS A 157 10.28 2.23 -21.29
CA LYS A 157 9.46 2.40 -22.51
C LYS A 157 8.99 1.05 -23.07
N ALA A 158 9.89 0.07 -23.19
CA ALA A 158 9.53 -1.25 -23.71
C ALA A 158 8.52 -1.97 -22.79
N ALA A 159 8.62 -1.76 -21.47
CA ALA A 159 7.66 -2.26 -20.50
C ALA A 159 6.28 -1.61 -20.68
N GLU A 160 6.20 -0.28 -20.86
CA GLU A 160 4.92 0.44 -21.10
C GLU A 160 4.14 -0.12 -22.28
N GLU A 161 4.82 -0.25 -23.42
CA GLU A 161 4.23 -0.79 -24.66
C GLU A 161 3.77 -2.23 -24.45
N LYS A 162 4.62 -3.05 -23.82
CA LYS A 162 4.32 -4.47 -23.59
C LYS A 162 3.18 -4.68 -22.61
N VAL A 163 3.14 -3.92 -21.52
CA VAL A 163 2.04 -3.97 -20.55
C VAL A 163 0.72 -3.59 -21.21
N THR A 164 0.73 -2.55 -22.04
CA THR A 164 -0.46 -2.09 -22.78
C THR A 164 -0.96 -3.14 -23.76
N GLU A 165 -0.06 -3.80 -24.49
CA GLU A 165 -0.39 -4.96 -25.34
C GLU A 165 -1.01 -6.09 -24.52
N LYS A 166 -0.43 -6.42 -23.36
CA LYS A 166 -0.95 -7.50 -22.49
C LYS A 166 -2.32 -7.19 -21.89
N VAL A 167 -2.60 -5.94 -21.55
CA VAL A 167 -3.94 -5.53 -21.12
C VAL A 167 -4.96 -5.70 -22.25
N ARG A 168 -4.62 -5.28 -23.48
CA ARG A 168 -5.49 -5.47 -24.66
C ARG A 168 -5.77 -6.96 -24.91
N ASP A 169 -4.71 -7.77 -24.96
CA ASP A 169 -4.82 -9.24 -25.13
C ASP A 169 -5.73 -9.86 -24.08
N LEU A 170 -5.59 -9.44 -22.81
CA LEU A 170 -6.37 -9.99 -21.70
C LEU A 170 -7.83 -9.60 -21.78
N VAL A 171 -8.14 -8.34 -22.07
CA VAL A 171 -9.53 -7.90 -22.18
C VAL A 171 -10.21 -8.48 -23.42
N ASP A 172 -9.47 -8.72 -24.50
CA ASP A 172 -10.00 -9.47 -25.65
C ASP A 172 -10.38 -10.91 -25.27
N ARG A 173 -9.68 -11.54 -24.32
CA ARG A 173 -10.15 -12.81 -23.74
C ARG A 173 -11.43 -12.63 -22.93
N PHE A 174 -11.56 -11.56 -22.14
CA PHE A 174 -12.79 -11.30 -21.37
C PHE A 174 -13.99 -11.00 -22.25
N ARG A 175 -13.80 -10.39 -23.43
CA ARG A 175 -14.87 -10.15 -24.41
C ARG A 175 -15.53 -11.44 -24.90
N ALA A 176 -14.86 -12.59 -24.81
CA ALA A 176 -15.47 -13.88 -25.08
C ALA A 176 -16.60 -14.23 -24.08
N LEU A 177 -16.61 -13.64 -22.89
CA LEU A 177 -17.66 -13.79 -21.88
C LEU A 177 -18.84 -12.83 -22.09
N GLY A 178 -18.69 -11.83 -22.97
CA GLY A 178 -19.74 -10.89 -23.34
C GLY A 178 -19.21 -9.49 -23.72
N PRO A 179 -20.06 -8.64 -24.33
CA PRO A 179 -19.66 -7.32 -24.82
C PRO A 179 -19.43 -6.27 -23.71
N GLN A 180 -19.59 -6.64 -22.43
CA GLN A 180 -19.53 -5.70 -21.31
C GLN A 180 -18.13 -5.09 -21.01
N PHE A 181 -17.06 -5.56 -21.65
CA PHE A 181 -15.70 -5.07 -21.40
C PHE A 181 -15.18 -4.19 -22.55
N LYS A 182 -15.00 -2.89 -22.25
CA LYS A 182 -14.45 -1.92 -23.20
C LYS A 182 -13.04 -1.50 -22.77
N VAL A 183 -12.07 -1.53 -23.67
CA VAL A 183 -10.72 -0.97 -23.44
C VAL A 183 -10.60 0.36 -24.17
N VAL A 184 -10.08 1.37 -23.47
CA VAL A 184 -9.65 2.65 -24.05
C VAL A 184 -8.21 2.89 -23.60
N VAL A 185 -7.33 3.30 -24.51
CA VAL A 185 -5.95 3.67 -24.15
C VAL A 185 -5.86 5.19 -24.23
N LEU A 186 -5.54 5.83 -23.11
CA LEU A 186 -5.30 7.25 -23.02
C LEU A 186 -3.81 7.48 -22.81
N ASP A 187 -3.15 7.99 -23.85
CA ASP A 187 -1.74 8.32 -23.85
C ASP A 187 -1.60 9.85 -23.77
N THR A 188 -0.90 10.34 -22.74
CA THR A 188 -0.70 11.78 -22.51
C THR A 188 0.17 12.47 -23.57
N GLU A 189 1.06 11.74 -24.25
CA GLU A 189 1.89 12.24 -25.35
C GLU A 189 1.17 12.11 -26.71
N ALA A 190 0.07 11.36 -26.80
CA ALA A 190 -0.65 11.15 -28.05
C ALA A 190 -1.46 12.37 -28.52
N PHE A 191 -1.47 12.56 -29.85
CA PHE A 191 -2.29 13.58 -30.49
C PHE A 191 -3.78 13.29 -30.27
N GLY A 192 -4.50 14.24 -29.66
CA GLY A 192 -5.93 14.11 -29.37
C GLY A 192 -6.28 13.69 -27.94
N TYR A 193 -5.28 13.49 -27.06
CA TYR A 193 -5.47 13.11 -25.64
C TYR A 193 -6.59 13.87 -24.93
N GLN A 194 -6.56 15.22 -24.97
CA GLN A 194 -7.56 16.04 -24.27
C GLN A 194 -8.98 15.74 -24.77
N ARG A 195 -9.15 15.62 -26.09
CA ARG A 195 -10.46 15.32 -26.71
C ARG A 195 -10.98 13.94 -26.30
N GLU A 196 -10.12 12.92 -26.30
CA GLU A 196 -10.51 11.56 -25.89
C GLU A 196 -10.79 11.46 -24.39
N ARG A 197 -9.96 12.11 -23.56
CA ARG A 197 -10.16 12.19 -22.12
C ARG A 197 -11.50 12.85 -21.80
N ASP A 198 -11.75 14.04 -22.35
CA ASP A 198 -12.96 14.81 -22.06
C ASP A 198 -14.22 14.09 -22.57
N ALA A 199 -14.14 13.40 -23.72
CA ALA A 199 -15.23 12.57 -24.23
C ALA A 199 -15.51 11.35 -23.32
N LEU A 200 -14.47 10.74 -22.74
CA LEU A 200 -14.58 9.61 -21.83
C LEU A 200 -15.12 10.02 -20.45
N THR A 201 -14.78 11.22 -19.98
CA THR A 201 -15.10 11.67 -18.61
C THR A 201 -16.33 12.56 -18.52
N LYS A 202 -16.98 12.89 -19.65
CA LYS A 202 -18.14 13.82 -19.70
C LYS A 202 -19.22 13.49 -18.68
N ASP A 203 -19.56 12.21 -18.52
CA ASP A 203 -20.60 11.72 -17.62
C ASP A 203 -20.02 10.95 -16.41
N ALA A 204 -18.71 11.06 -16.17
CA ALA A 204 -17.97 10.31 -15.15
C ALA A 204 -16.94 11.22 -14.42
N PRO A 205 -17.40 12.17 -13.58
CA PRO A 205 -16.51 13.08 -12.85
C PRO A 205 -15.56 12.34 -11.90
N GLU A 206 -15.97 11.19 -11.35
CA GLU A 206 -15.13 10.36 -10.49
C GLU A 206 -13.93 9.77 -11.26
N LEU A 207 -14.13 9.45 -12.55
CA LEU A 207 -13.05 8.98 -13.43
C LEU A 207 -12.09 10.11 -13.78
N LEU A 208 -12.59 11.33 -14.01
CA LEU A 208 -11.74 12.50 -14.24
C LEU A 208 -10.85 12.79 -13.02
N ALA A 209 -11.44 12.79 -11.83
CA ALA A 209 -10.71 12.96 -10.58
C ALA A 209 -9.62 11.89 -10.40
N ALA A 210 -9.94 10.62 -10.69
CA ALA A 210 -8.99 9.53 -10.60
C ALA A 210 -7.84 9.61 -11.63
N LEU A 211 -8.14 10.02 -12.88
CA LEU A 211 -7.14 10.23 -13.93
C LEU A 211 -6.17 11.37 -13.56
N ASN A 212 -6.71 12.49 -13.05
CA ASN A 212 -5.89 13.64 -12.64
C ASN A 212 -5.06 13.35 -11.39
N ALA A 213 -5.55 12.50 -10.49
CA ALA A 213 -4.83 12.12 -9.27
C ALA A 213 -3.79 10.99 -9.48
N ALA A 214 -3.64 10.48 -10.71
CA ALA A 214 -2.78 9.35 -11.02
C ALA A 214 -1.29 9.73 -10.99
N PRO A 215 -0.47 9.20 -10.06
CA PRO A 215 0.96 9.51 -10.01
C PRO A 215 1.81 8.78 -11.06
N GLU A 216 1.30 7.66 -11.60
CA GLU A 216 2.04 6.74 -12.47
C GLU A 216 1.12 6.09 -13.52
N ASN A 217 1.71 5.42 -14.51
CA ASN A 217 1.00 4.61 -15.50
C ASN A 217 0.06 3.62 -14.80
N SER A 218 -1.23 3.76 -15.09
CA SER A 218 -2.28 3.09 -14.33
C SER A 218 -3.38 2.59 -15.25
N ILE A 219 -3.96 1.46 -14.89
CA ILE A 219 -5.15 0.88 -15.49
C ILE A 219 -6.32 1.22 -14.57
N PHE A 220 -7.30 1.95 -15.09
CA PHE A 220 -8.52 2.30 -14.38
C PHE A 220 -9.66 1.39 -14.80
N PHE A 221 -10.46 0.98 -13.84
CA PHE A 221 -11.69 0.22 -14.05
C PHE A 221 -12.85 1.08 -13.59
N HIS A 222 -13.73 1.42 -14.52
CA HIS A 222 -14.88 2.28 -14.26
C HIS A 222 -16.18 1.52 -14.54
N ALA A 223 -17.03 1.41 -13.51
CA ALA A 223 -18.41 0.93 -13.63
C ALA A 223 -19.25 1.53 -12.48
N ASN A 224 -20.55 1.78 -12.72
CA ASN A 224 -21.50 2.26 -11.70
C ASN A 224 -21.03 3.49 -10.89
N LYS A 225 -20.43 4.49 -11.57
CA LYS A 225 -19.84 5.70 -10.94
C LYS A 225 -18.71 5.42 -9.92
N ARG A 226 -18.19 4.20 -9.89
CA ARG A 226 -17.04 3.82 -9.08
C ARG A 226 -15.83 3.65 -9.98
N VAL A 227 -14.67 3.93 -9.42
CA VAL A 227 -13.38 3.81 -10.11
C VAL A 227 -12.43 3.06 -9.21
N GLN A 228 -11.83 2.01 -9.77
CA GLN A 228 -10.69 1.32 -9.19
C GLN A 228 -9.46 1.58 -10.05
N ARG A 229 -8.30 1.59 -9.42
CA ARG A 229 -7.00 1.77 -10.06
C ARG A 229 -6.14 0.53 -9.83
N LEU A 230 -5.36 0.16 -10.84
CA LEU A 230 -4.31 -0.84 -10.79
C LEU A 230 -3.09 -0.23 -11.47
N SER A 231 -1.98 -0.06 -10.77
CA SER A 231 -0.77 0.45 -11.40
C SER A 231 -0.20 -0.57 -12.38
N PHE A 232 0.63 -0.14 -13.33
CA PHE A 232 1.30 -1.07 -14.25
C PHE A 232 2.18 -2.06 -13.47
N ASN A 233 2.88 -1.59 -12.44
CA ASN A 233 3.72 -2.42 -11.57
C ASN A 233 2.91 -3.48 -10.79
N GLU A 234 1.66 -3.20 -10.42
CA GLU A 234 0.76 -4.18 -9.78
C GLU A 234 0.22 -5.24 -10.76
N PHE A 235 0.29 -5.00 -12.07
CA PHE A 235 -0.10 -5.97 -13.09
C PHE A 235 1.10 -6.76 -13.62
N MET A 236 2.17 -6.04 -13.96
CA MET A 236 3.41 -6.57 -14.52
C MET A 236 4.57 -5.71 -13.99
N GLN A 237 5.40 -6.29 -13.14
CA GLN A 237 6.52 -5.58 -12.54
C GLN A 237 7.77 -5.70 -13.40
N LEU A 238 8.45 -4.59 -13.68
CA LEU A 238 9.73 -4.60 -14.38
C LEU A 238 10.84 -5.06 -13.42
N ASP A 239 11.59 -6.10 -13.76
CA ASP A 239 12.82 -6.46 -13.04
C ASP A 239 14.01 -5.99 -13.87
N LYS A 240 14.57 -4.83 -13.53
CA LYS A 240 15.67 -4.22 -14.30
C LYS A 240 16.95 -5.03 -14.16
N THR A 241 17.28 -5.46 -12.94
CA THR A 241 18.46 -6.29 -12.67
C THR A 241 18.39 -7.60 -13.48
N ALA A 242 17.27 -8.31 -13.41
CA ALA A 242 17.10 -9.52 -14.22
C ALA A 242 17.09 -9.22 -15.73
N SER A 243 16.58 -8.05 -16.13
CA SER A 243 16.60 -7.64 -17.54
C SER A 243 18.01 -7.45 -18.08
N GLU A 244 18.90 -6.87 -17.28
CA GLU A 244 20.31 -6.65 -17.68
C GLU A 244 21.10 -7.95 -17.66
N GLU A 245 20.94 -8.77 -16.62
CA GLU A 245 21.63 -10.05 -16.45
C GLU A 245 21.17 -11.12 -17.45
N ALA A 246 19.95 -11.00 -17.99
CA ALA A 246 19.39 -11.96 -18.92
C ALA A 246 20.28 -12.19 -20.15
N ASN A 247 20.24 -13.42 -20.67
CA ASN A 247 21.03 -13.88 -21.82
C ASN A 247 22.55 -13.73 -21.62
N GLY A 248 23.04 -13.94 -20.40
CA GLY A 248 24.47 -13.81 -20.07
C GLY A 248 24.99 -12.38 -20.18
N GLY A 249 24.19 -11.40 -19.72
CA GLY A 249 24.54 -9.97 -19.76
C GLY A 249 24.29 -9.27 -21.10
N ARG A 250 23.54 -9.89 -22.03
CA ARG A 250 23.21 -9.32 -23.35
C ARG A 250 21.92 -8.50 -23.36
N ALA A 251 21.32 -8.28 -22.20
CA ALA A 251 20.04 -7.60 -22.00
C ALA A 251 18.82 -8.29 -22.65
N ASN A 252 17.74 -8.45 -21.88
CA ASN A 252 16.42 -8.86 -22.33
C ASN A 252 15.35 -8.19 -21.48
N LEU A 253 14.21 -7.76 -22.03
CA LEU A 253 13.15 -7.24 -21.16
C LEU A 253 12.57 -8.40 -20.33
N VAL A 254 12.65 -8.29 -19.01
CA VAL A 254 12.10 -9.23 -18.04
C VAL A 254 11.00 -8.53 -17.24
N LEU A 255 9.78 -9.03 -17.38
CA LEU A 255 8.61 -8.57 -16.63
C LEU A 255 8.09 -9.72 -15.75
N LEU A 256 7.84 -9.44 -14.48
CA LEU A 256 7.26 -10.38 -13.53
C LEU A 256 5.73 -10.21 -13.52
N PRO A 257 4.97 -11.17 -14.07
CA PRO A 257 3.51 -11.10 -14.03
C PRO A 257 3.00 -11.26 -12.59
N GLN A 258 2.02 -10.45 -12.21
CA GLN A 258 1.42 -10.45 -10.87
C GLN A 258 0.12 -11.26 -10.78
N GLY A 259 -0.16 -12.07 -11.81
CA GLY A 259 -1.39 -12.87 -11.93
C GLY A 259 -2.55 -12.15 -12.64
N ILE A 260 -3.38 -12.96 -13.31
CA ILE A 260 -4.58 -12.48 -14.02
C ILE A 260 -5.71 -12.21 -13.01
N GLU A 261 -5.68 -12.92 -11.88
CA GLU A 261 -6.62 -12.84 -10.77
C GLU A 261 -6.71 -11.41 -10.23
N THR A 262 -5.57 -10.74 -10.05
CA THR A 262 -5.51 -9.36 -9.56
C THR A 262 -6.25 -8.41 -10.51
N PHE A 263 -6.04 -8.56 -11.81
CA PHE A 263 -6.73 -7.76 -12.83
C PHE A 263 -8.24 -8.07 -12.86
N ALA A 264 -8.63 -9.34 -12.86
CA ALA A 264 -10.04 -9.76 -12.89
C ALA A 264 -10.78 -9.32 -11.61
N ARG A 265 -10.16 -9.45 -10.45
CA ARG A 265 -10.72 -9.03 -9.17
C ARG A 265 -10.95 -7.52 -9.14
N ARG A 266 -10.09 -6.69 -9.73
CA ARG A 266 -10.36 -5.24 -9.81
C ARG A 266 -11.67 -4.93 -10.54
N ILE A 267 -12.00 -5.70 -11.58
CA ILE A 267 -13.28 -5.56 -12.30
C ILE A 267 -14.46 -5.89 -11.38
N VAL A 268 -14.35 -6.97 -10.59
CA VAL A 268 -15.38 -7.37 -9.62
C VAL A 268 -15.47 -6.35 -8.47
N THR A 269 -14.34 -5.98 -7.88
CA THR A 269 -14.20 -5.07 -6.72
C THR A 269 -14.52 -3.61 -7.06
N VAL A 270 -14.59 -3.18 -8.33
CA VAL A 270 -15.25 -1.91 -8.68
C VAL A 270 -16.67 -1.86 -8.09
N GLN A 271 -17.30 -3.01 -7.89
CA GLN A 271 -18.62 -3.15 -7.27
C GLN A 271 -18.59 -3.34 -5.74
N GLU A 272 -17.43 -3.59 -5.11
CA GLU A 272 -17.27 -3.86 -3.67
C GLU A 272 -16.87 -2.61 -2.85
N ARG A 273 -16.94 -2.71 -1.52
CA ARG A 273 -16.60 -1.65 -0.54
C ARG A 273 -15.08 -1.49 -0.41
N ARG A 274 -14.60 -0.24 -0.26
CA ARG A 274 -13.19 0.05 0.10
C ARG A 274 -12.97 -0.24 1.59
N PRO A 275 -11.87 -0.90 1.99
CA PRO A 275 -11.61 -1.13 3.40
C PRO A 275 -11.28 0.16 4.09
N LYS A 276 -11.74 0.26 5.34
CA LYS A 276 -11.57 1.44 6.16
C LYS A 276 -10.39 1.26 7.10
N VAL A 277 -9.49 2.22 7.09
CA VAL A 277 -8.28 2.27 7.92
C VAL A 277 -8.45 3.39 8.95
N ALA A 278 -8.39 3.05 10.23
CA ALA A 278 -8.39 4.05 11.30
C ALA A 278 -6.95 4.36 11.72
N VAL A 279 -6.65 5.64 11.89
CA VAL A 279 -5.35 6.14 12.36
C VAL A 279 -5.55 6.78 13.73
N CYS A 280 -4.96 6.19 14.76
CA CYS A 280 -5.11 6.60 16.15
C CYS A 280 -3.96 7.50 16.59
N VAL A 281 -4.23 8.80 16.77
CA VAL A 281 -3.22 9.80 17.11
C VAL A 281 -3.58 10.55 18.39
N VAL A 282 -2.59 11.10 19.09
CA VAL A 282 -2.83 11.81 20.36
C VAL A 282 -3.26 13.26 20.20
N HIS A 283 -3.01 13.88 19.04
CA HIS A 283 -3.23 15.31 18.81
C HIS A 283 -3.62 15.58 17.35
N GLU A 284 -4.36 16.67 17.12
CA GLU A 284 -4.81 17.09 15.77
C GLU A 284 -3.64 17.27 14.79
N LEU A 285 -2.50 17.79 15.25
CA LEU A 285 -1.30 18.01 14.43
C LEU A 285 -0.72 16.72 13.82
N LEU A 286 -0.97 15.57 14.44
CA LEU A 286 -0.51 14.26 13.99
C LEU A 286 -1.54 13.57 13.06
N THR A 287 -2.72 14.17 12.85
CA THR A 287 -3.77 13.59 12.00
C THR A 287 -3.38 13.59 10.53
N THR A 288 -4.13 12.84 9.73
CA THR A 288 -3.92 12.76 8.28
C THR A 288 -4.37 13.99 7.48
N GLY A 289 -4.95 14.99 8.13
CA GLY A 289 -5.36 16.23 7.49
C GLY A 289 -4.82 17.49 8.14
N SER A 290 -3.82 17.36 9.01
CA SER A 290 -3.08 18.50 9.57
C SER A 290 -2.32 19.25 8.48
N ASP A 291 -2.31 20.58 8.58
CA ASP A 291 -1.54 21.47 7.69
C ASP A 291 -0.04 21.53 8.06
N ASP A 292 0.35 20.92 9.18
CA ASP A 292 1.74 20.84 9.62
C ASP A 292 2.60 20.07 8.61
N THR A 293 3.81 20.54 8.33
CA THR A 293 4.70 19.88 7.35
C THR A 293 5.44 18.68 7.92
N ARG A 294 5.69 18.67 9.23
CA ARG A 294 6.61 17.76 9.91
C ARG A 294 5.91 16.56 10.54
N PHE A 295 4.82 16.80 11.25
CA PHE A 295 4.14 15.80 12.08
C PHE A 295 2.92 15.15 11.41
N THR A 296 2.43 15.73 10.32
CA THR A 296 1.23 15.26 9.62
C THR A 296 1.38 13.83 9.10
N LEU A 297 0.24 13.12 8.96
CA LEU A 297 0.15 11.82 8.27
C LEU A 297 -0.52 11.95 6.90
N ALA A 298 -0.51 13.15 6.30
CA ALA A 298 -1.12 13.41 5.00
C ALA A 298 -0.56 12.51 3.89
N GLY A 299 0.76 12.26 3.87
CA GLY A 299 1.39 11.37 2.89
C GLY A 299 0.90 9.92 3.02
N LEU A 300 0.67 9.44 4.24
CA LEU A 300 0.07 8.13 4.51
C LEU A 300 -1.34 8.06 3.96
N LYS A 301 -2.20 9.05 4.24
CA LYS A 301 -3.57 9.07 3.73
C LYS A 301 -3.63 9.16 2.22
N GLN A 302 -2.79 10.00 1.61
CA GLN A 302 -2.70 10.13 0.17
C GLN A 302 -2.37 8.77 -0.47
N SER A 303 -1.34 8.09 0.03
CA SER A 303 -0.88 6.78 -0.47
C SER A 303 -1.97 5.71 -0.35
N LEU A 304 -2.63 5.63 0.80
CA LEU A 304 -3.70 4.65 1.05
C LEU A 304 -4.96 4.93 0.22
N THR A 305 -5.37 6.19 0.13
CA THR A 305 -6.56 6.60 -0.64
C THR A 305 -6.38 6.32 -2.13
N GLN A 306 -5.19 6.59 -2.66
CA GLN A 306 -4.83 6.27 -4.05
C GLN A 306 -4.83 4.76 -4.34
N GLN A 307 -4.81 3.91 -3.31
CA GLN A 307 -4.84 2.45 -3.41
C GLN A 307 -6.19 1.82 -3.02
N GLY A 308 -7.22 2.66 -2.86
CA GLY A 308 -8.59 2.23 -2.62
C GLY A 308 -8.87 1.83 -1.17
N PHE A 309 -8.21 2.49 -0.22
CA PHE A 309 -8.55 2.47 1.20
C PHE A 309 -9.21 3.79 1.59
N ASP A 310 -10.15 3.74 2.53
CA ASP A 310 -10.74 4.93 3.13
C ASP A 310 -10.08 5.17 4.49
N VAL A 311 -9.51 6.35 4.71
CA VAL A 311 -8.75 6.65 5.93
C VAL A 311 -9.54 7.59 6.84
N VAL A 312 -9.63 7.23 8.12
CA VAL A 312 -10.26 8.05 9.17
C VAL A 312 -9.31 8.26 10.34
N ASP A 313 -9.35 9.44 10.93
CA ASP A 313 -8.55 9.80 12.11
C ASP A 313 -9.37 9.61 13.39
N ILE A 314 -8.72 9.11 14.44
CA ILE A 314 -9.25 9.02 15.80
C ILE A 314 -8.26 9.71 16.73
N VAL A 315 -8.71 10.77 17.42
CA VAL A 315 -7.90 11.53 18.37
C VAL A 315 -8.09 10.97 19.77
N LEU A 316 -6.98 10.55 20.39
CA LEU A 316 -6.95 9.75 21.61
C LEU A 316 -6.83 10.56 22.91
N LYS A 317 -6.56 11.87 22.83
CA LYS A 317 -6.44 12.78 23.97
C LYS A 317 -7.20 14.07 23.72
N LYS A 318 -7.77 14.63 24.77
CA LYS A 318 -8.50 15.90 24.76
C LYS A 318 -8.18 16.75 25.99
N GLY A 319 -8.68 17.97 26.02
CA GLY A 319 -8.46 18.96 27.07
C GLY A 319 -7.25 19.85 26.83
N TRP A 320 -6.74 19.90 25.59
CA TRP A 320 -5.48 20.53 25.24
C TRP A 320 -5.42 22.03 25.55
N ALA A 321 -6.51 22.78 25.31
CA ALA A 321 -6.57 24.21 25.61
C ALA A 321 -6.48 24.52 27.11
N SER A 322 -7.00 23.62 27.96
CA SER A 322 -7.07 23.82 29.41
C SER A 322 -5.92 23.18 30.20
N ALA A 323 -5.12 22.33 29.55
CA ALA A 323 -4.10 21.53 30.22
C ALA A 323 -2.89 22.38 30.62
N ARG A 324 -2.47 22.28 31.89
CA ARG A 324 -1.25 22.92 32.40
C ARG A 324 -0.09 21.93 32.46
N ALA A 325 -0.40 20.64 32.55
CA ALA A 325 0.54 19.53 32.49
C ALA A 325 -0.03 18.39 31.63
N LEU A 326 0.84 17.48 31.17
CA LEU A 326 0.43 16.29 30.41
C LEU A 326 -0.55 15.39 31.18
N THR A 327 -0.47 15.39 32.51
CA THR A 327 -1.38 14.65 33.39
C THR A 327 -2.81 15.19 33.40
N ASP A 328 -3.02 16.43 32.94
CA ASP A 328 -4.35 17.04 32.88
C ASP A 328 -5.13 16.59 31.64
N LEU A 329 -4.44 16.02 30.64
CA LEU A 329 -5.04 15.52 29.41
C LEU A 329 -5.92 14.31 29.69
N LYS A 330 -7.13 14.34 29.14
CA LYS A 330 -8.13 13.28 29.32
C LYS A 330 -8.08 12.30 28.16
N PRO A 331 -8.30 10.99 28.40
CA PRO A 331 -8.47 10.03 27.32
C PRO A 331 -9.69 10.38 26.48
N ALA A 332 -9.59 10.13 25.18
CA ALA A 332 -10.62 10.44 24.19
C ALA A 332 -10.67 9.38 23.09
N ALA A 333 -11.70 9.45 22.26
CA ALA A 333 -11.77 8.74 21.00
C ALA A 333 -12.57 9.64 20.07
N ASP A 334 -12.05 10.84 19.85
CA ASP A 334 -12.78 11.91 19.19
C ASP A 334 -12.51 11.84 17.68
N THR A 335 -13.49 12.21 16.87
CA THR A 335 -13.23 12.39 15.44
C THR A 335 -12.34 13.62 15.26
N ARG A 336 -11.71 13.76 14.10
CA ARG A 336 -10.94 14.97 13.80
C ARG A 336 -11.80 16.22 13.95
N GLU A 337 -13.01 16.20 13.40
CA GLU A 337 -13.93 17.35 13.39
C GLU A 337 -14.33 17.76 14.81
N GLU A 338 -14.49 16.80 15.73
CA GLU A 338 -14.75 17.07 17.14
C GLU A 338 -13.56 17.69 17.87
N SER A 339 -12.35 17.20 17.59
CA SER A 339 -11.11 17.77 18.15
C SER A 339 -10.85 19.18 17.60
N THR A 340 -11.11 19.41 16.30
CA THR A 340 -11.06 20.74 15.68
C THR A 340 -12.06 21.69 16.35
N LEU A 341 -13.28 21.22 16.65
CA LEU A 341 -14.29 22.03 17.35
C LEU A 341 -13.81 22.42 18.76
N GLU A 342 -13.18 21.50 19.50
CA GLU A 342 -12.63 21.79 20.84
C GLU A 342 -11.51 22.83 20.77
N ARG A 343 -10.62 22.73 19.78
CA ARG A 343 -9.57 23.73 19.57
C ARG A 343 -10.16 25.11 19.28
N LEU A 344 -11.17 25.20 18.40
CA LEU A 344 -11.82 26.47 18.07
C LEU A 344 -12.55 27.09 19.27
N GLU A 345 -13.12 26.27 20.15
CA GLU A 345 -13.70 26.72 21.43
C GLU A 345 -12.61 27.31 22.33
N GLY A 346 -11.47 26.62 22.49
CA GLY A 346 -10.32 27.14 23.24
C GLY A 346 -9.75 28.44 22.67
N GLU A 347 -9.60 28.53 21.35
CA GLU A 347 -9.16 29.77 20.67
C GLU A 347 -10.12 30.93 20.92
N PHE A 348 -11.43 30.66 20.96
CA PHE A 348 -12.43 31.67 21.28
C PHE A 348 -12.37 32.09 22.76
N GLU A 349 -12.24 31.15 23.69
CA GLU A 349 -12.09 31.44 25.12
C GLU A 349 -10.85 32.28 25.42
N ASP A 350 -9.71 31.95 24.80
CA ASP A 350 -8.46 32.69 24.91
C ASP A 350 -8.60 34.12 24.35
N ALA A 351 -9.18 34.25 23.15
CA ALA A 351 -9.41 35.56 22.52
C ALA A 351 -10.42 36.41 23.32
N GLU A 352 -11.44 35.79 23.92
CA GLU A 352 -12.38 36.46 24.81
C GLU A 352 -11.69 36.95 26.08
N ALA A 353 -10.86 36.11 26.71
CA ALA A 353 -10.09 36.49 27.90
C ALA A 353 -9.12 37.65 27.61
N GLU A 354 -8.43 37.63 26.47
CA GLU A 354 -7.56 38.71 26.00
C GLU A 354 -8.36 40.01 25.84
N ALA A 355 -9.51 39.96 25.16
CA ALA A 355 -10.37 41.12 24.95
C ALA A 355 -10.94 41.69 26.26
N VAL A 356 -11.31 40.83 27.22
CA VAL A 356 -11.78 41.25 28.56
C VAL A 356 -10.64 41.93 29.34
N SER A 357 -9.44 41.36 29.32
CA SER A 357 -8.25 41.93 29.97
C SER A 357 -7.88 43.29 29.38
N ALA A 358 -7.80 43.40 28.04
CA ALA A 358 -7.50 44.65 27.35
C ALA A 358 -8.57 45.73 27.62
N ARG A 359 -9.86 45.34 27.68
CA ARG A 359 -10.96 46.26 28.04
C ARG A 359 -10.81 46.77 29.47
N ALA A 360 -10.42 45.92 30.41
CA ALA A 360 -10.18 46.33 31.79
C ALA A 360 -9.00 47.31 31.89
N GLU A 361 -7.94 47.09 31.13
CA GLU A 361 -6.79 48.00 31.06
C GLU A 361 -7.15 49.37 30.49
N VAL A 362 -7.91 49.42 29.38
CA VAL A 362 -8.45 50.67 28.83
C VAL A 362 -9.30 51.41 29.87
N ALA A 363 -10.21 50.71 30.55
CA ALA A 363 -11.07 51.30 31.58
C ALA A 363 -10.24 51.89 32.74
N GLN A 364 -9.16 51.22 33.15
CA GLN A 364 -8.25 51.74 34.18
C GLN A 364 -7.55 53.04 33.72
N PHE A 365 -7.00 53.06 32.50
CA PHE A 365 -6.33 54.25 31.98
C PHE A 365 -7.30 55.41 31.70
N GLU A 366 -8.53 55.13 31.27
CA GLU A 366 -9.57 56.15 31.12
C GLU A 366 -10.01 56.72 32.47
N ALA A 367 -10.12 55.89 33.51
CA ALA A 367 -10.38 56.35 34.88
C ALA A 367 -9.23 57.25 35.39
N ILE A 368 -7.98 56.87 35.16
CA ILE A 368 -6.81 57.70 35.48
C ILE A 368 -6.87 59.02 34.73
N ARG A 369 -7.12 59.01 33.41
CA ARG A 369 -7.28 60.23 32.60
C ARG A 369 -8.37 61.13 33.18
N GLY A 370 -9.53 60.57 33.55
CA GLY A 370 -10.63 61.32 34.16
C GLY A 370 -10.26 61.93 35.51
N LEU A 371 -9.46 61.25 36.33
CA LEU A 371 -8.95 61.80 37.60
C LEU A 371 -7.92 62.91 37.35
N VAL A 372 -7.03 62.74 36.37
CA VAL A 372 -6.04 63.74 35.96
C VAL A 372 -6.72 65.04 35.51
N GLU A 373 -7.77 64.95 34.69
CA GLU A 373 -8.54 66.14 34.26
C GLU A 373 -9.19 66.89 35.44
N LYS A 374 -9.64 66.17 36.48
CA LYS A 374 -10.23 66.79 37.69
C LYS A 374 -9.20 67.53 38.55
N ILE A 375 -7.92 67.18 38.49
CA ILE A 375 -6.87 67.80 39.32
C ILE A 375 -6.06 68.86 38.58
N LYS A 376 -6.18 68.98 37.25
CA LYS A 376 -5.41 69.91 36.40
C LYS A 376 -5.45 71.37 36.88
N GLY A 377 -6.57 71.80 37.48
CA GLY A 377 -6.74 73.17 38.01
C GLY A 377 -6.27 73.39 39.45
N ARG A 378 -5.67 72.39 40.12
CA ARG A 378 -5.23 72.47 41.52
C ARG A 378 -3.78 72.96 41.66
N PRO A 379 -3.39 73.48 42.84
CA PRO A 379 -2.00 73.82 43.13
C PRO A 379 -1.03 72.66 42.87
N TRP A 380 0.20 72.98 42.47
CA TRP A 380 1.22 71.98 42.07
C TRP A 380 1.44 70.88 43.13
N GLU A 381 1.55 71.22 44.42
CA GLU A 381 1.80 70.23 45.47
C GLU A 381 0.69 69.17 45.59
N GLU A 382 -0.57 69.54 45.32
CA GLU A 382 -1.68 68.57 45.28
C GLU A 382 -1.61 67.66 44.05
N ARG A 383 -1.26 68.22 42.88
CA ARG A 383 -1.09 67.45 41.63
C ARG A 383 0.08 66.48 41.73
N LYS A 384 1.22 66.95 42.25
CA LYS A 384 2.42 66.16 42.53
C LYS A 384 2.14 65.00 43.48
N ALA A 385 1.44 65.24 44.58
CA ALA A 385 1.03 64.19 45.52
C ALA A 385 0.14 63.13 44.85
N PHE A 386 -0.75 63.54 43.92
CA PHE A 386 -1.55 62.60 43.13
C PHE A 386 -0.68 61.78 42.17
N TYR A 387 0.20 62.41 41.38
CA TYR A 387 1.03 61.70 40.40
C TYR A 387 2.02 60.71 41.06
N GLN A 388 2.52 61.03 42.25
CA GLN A 388 3.38 60.14 43.05
C GLN A 388 2.70 58.81 43.44
N ARG A 389 1.37 58.70 43.33
CA ARG A 389 0.64 57.43 43.53
C ARG A 389 0.82 56.46 42.36
N PHE A 390 1.18 56.96 41.18
CA PHE A 390 1.24 56.19 39.93
C PHE A 390 2.66 56.06 39.36
N VAL A 391 3.58 56.97 39.75
CA VAL A 391 4.94 57.04 39.22
C VAL A 391 5.95 56.95 40.34
N ARG A 392 6.97 56.09 40.18
CA ARG A 392 8.12 56.04 41.10
C ARG A 392 9.19 57.03 40.64
N GLY A 393 9.42 58.11 41.39
CA GLY A 393 10.47 59.10 41.12
C GLY A 393 10.12 60.51 41.59
N ALA A 394 11.11 61.42 41.55
CA ALA A 394 10.89 62.84 41.80
C ALA A 394 10.25 63.49 40.56
N ILE A 395 9.03 64.02 40.72
CA ILE A 395 8.30 64.74 39.66
C ILE A 395 8.44 66.23 39.92
N THR A 396 8.81 67.00 38.89
CA THR A 396 8.91 68.45 38.92
C THR A 396 7.83 69.06 38.03
N GLU A 397 7.49 70.34 38.24
CA GLU A 397 6.45 71.01 37.47
C GLU A 397 6.77 71.04 35.97
N GLY A 398 8.06 71.13 35.62
CA GLY A 398 8.54 71.07 34.23
C GLY A 398 8.40 69.70 33.55
N SER A 399 8.29 68.59 34.31
CA SER A 399 8.15 67.23 33.74
C SER A 399 6.71 66.73 33.66
N GLU A 400 5.73 67.49 34.14
CA GLU A 400 4.31 67.17 34.05
C GLU A 400 3.81 66.94 32.60
N PRO A 401 4.18 67.77 31.59
CA PRO A 401 3.72 67.55 30.21
C PRO A 401 4.20 66.21 29.64
N GLU A 402 5.42 65.80 29.98
CA GLU A 402 6.01 64.55 29.54
C GLU A 402 5.30 63.34 30.18
N LEU A 403 4.95 63.44 31.45
CA LEU A 403 4.15 62.43 32.15
C LEU A 403 2.74 62.28 31.54
N LEU A 404 2.07 63.41 31.25
CA LEU A 404 0.76 63.40 30.61
C LEU A 404 0.82 62.80 29.20
N ALA A 405 1.86 63.11 28.43
CA ALA A 405 2.12 62.51 27.13
C ALA A 405 2.36 61.00 27.23
N LEU A 406 3.09 60.53 28.25
CA LEU A 406 3.31 59.12 28.52
C LEU A 406 1.99 58.39 28.85
N LEU A 407 1.14 58.96 29.70
CA LEU A 407 -0.18 58.39 30.04
C LEU A 407 -1.10 58.33 28.82
N ALA A 408 -1.15 59.40 28.01
CA ALA A 408 -1.91 59.42 26.78
C ALA A 408 -1.41 58.36 25.78
N LYS A 409 -0.07 58.19 25.66
CA LYS A 409 0.53 57.15 24.83
C LYS A 409 0.19 55.74 25.32
N ARG A 410 0.19 55.50 26.64
CA ARG A 410 -0.21 54.21 27.23
C ARG A 410 -1.69 53.92 27.00
N LEU A 411 -2.57 54.90 27.21
CA LEU A 411 -4.00 54.75 26.91
C LEU A 411 -4.23 54.42 25.43
N LYS A 412 -3.56 55.13 24.52
CA LYS A 412 -3.67 54.85 23.08
C LYS A 412 -3.22 53.42 22.77
N ARG A 413 -2.07 52.98 23.31
CA ARG A 413 -1.59 51.61 23.13
C ARG A 413 -2.60 50.58 23.65
N ALA A 414 -3.17 50.79 24.83
CA ALA A 414 -4.20 49.90 25.38
C ALA A 414 -5.47 49.87 24.52
N GLN A 415 -5.85 51.00 23.90
CA GLN A 415 -6.96 51.06 22.95
C GLN A 415 -6.66 50.30 21.66
N ASP A 416 -5.44 50.44 21.12
CA ASP A 416 -4.99 49.70 19.93
C ASP A 416 -4.97 48.18 20.22
N GLU A 417 -4.46 47.77 21.40
CA GLU A 417 -4.46 46.37 21.86
C GLU A 417 -5.89 45.83 22.06
N LEU A 418 -6.82 46.63 22.59
CA LEU A 418 -8.25 46.25 22.67
C LEU A 418 -8.88 46.08 21.29
N GLU A 419 -8.57 46.96 20.33
CA GLU A 419 -9.08 46.84 18.97
C GLU A 419 -8.59 45.54 18.33
N GLU A 420 -7.29 45.24 18.45
CA GLU A 420 -6.71 43.98 17.96
C GLU A 420 -7.34 42.75 18.63
N ALA A 421 -7.43 42.73 19.95
CA ALA A 421 -8.05 41.64 20.71
C ALA A 421 -9.53 41.45 20.33
N SER A 422 -10.27 42.55 20.10
CA SER A 422 -11.67 42.48 19.67
C SER A 422 -11.84 41.89 18.27
N LYS A 423 -10.91 42.19 17.34
CA LYS A 423 -10.88 41.59 16.00
C LYS A 423 -10.59 40.10 16.08
N LYS A 424 -9.57 39.70 16.87
CA LYS A 424 -9.25 38.28 17.11
C LYS A 424 -10.45 37.52 17.67
N LYS A 425 -11.15 38.09 18.66
CA LYS A 425 -12.38 37.51 19.21
C LYS A 425 -13.45 37.30 18.14
N GLN A 426 -13.74 38.33 17.33
CA GLN A 426 -14.76 38.23 16.27
C GLN A 426 -14.40 37.18 15.21
N GLU A 427 -13.12 37.08 14.84
CA GLU A 427 -12.64 36.06 13.90
C GLU A 427 -12.76 34.64 14.48
N ALA A 428 -12.39 34.45 15.74
CA ALA A 428 -12.52 33.16 16.44
C ALA A 428 -14.00 32.76 16.57
N GLU A 429 -14.88 33.69 16.95
CA GLU A 429 -16.34 33.47 17.05
C GLU A 429 -16.92 33.04 15.71
N LYS A 430 -16.52 33.68 14.62
CA LYS A 430 -16.96 33.33 13.27
C LYS A 430 -16.54 31.91 12.88
N ARG A 431 -15.28 31.54 13.12
CA ARG A 431 -14.76 30.18 12.84
C ARG A 431 -15.50 29.13 13.65
N LEU A 432 -15.73 29.40 14.94
CA LEU A 432 -16.49 28.51 15.82
C LEU A 432 -17.94 28.35 15.33
N ALA A 433 -18.62 29.44 15.00
CA ALA A 433 -19.98 29.43 14.49
C ALA A 433 -20.10 28.69 13.14
N GLU A 434 -19.07 28.74 12.30
CA GLU A 434 -19.00 27.96 11.05
C GLU A 434 -18.86 26.46 11.34
N ALA A 435 -17.98 26.07 12.27
CA ALA A 435 -17.80 24.67 12.67
C ALA A 435 -19.05 24.07 13.35
N MET A 436 -19.77 24.84 14.15
CA MET A 436 -21.01 24.41 14.82
C MET A 436 -22.19 24.16 13.87
N LYS A 437 -22.10 24.51 12.58
CA LYS A 437 -23.13 24.18 11.58
C LYS A 437 -23.17 22.69 11.28
N ASP A 438 -22.08 21.96 11.48
CA ASP A 438 -22.09 20.50 11.37
C ASP A 438 -22.66 19.90 12.66
N GLU A 439 -23.81 19.23 12.55
CA GLU A 439 -24.44 18.57 13.70
C GLU A 439 -23.69 17.32 14.14
N ARG A 440 -22.87 16.69 13.29
CA ARG A 440 -22.24 15.39 13.59
C ARG A 440 -21.26 15.46 14.76
N PRO A 441 -20.28 16.39 14.80
CA PRO A 441 -19.36 16.50 15.93
C PRO A 441 -20.09 16.79 17.24
N ILE A 442 -21.18 17.57 17.19
CA ILE A 442 -22.02 17.90 18.35
C ILE A 442 -22.74 16.64 18.86
N GLN A 443 -23.23 15.78 17.97
CA GLN A 443 -23.84 14.51 18.35
C GLN A 443 -22.83 13.54 18.96
N ASP A 444 -21.64 13.43 18.37
CA ASP A 444 -20.59 12.52 18.87
C ASP A 444 -20.04 12.95 20.25
N ARG A 445 -20.04 14.25 20.56
CA ARG A 445 -19.73 14.78 21.91
C ARG A 445 -20.67 14.28 23.01
N ARG A 446 -21.91 13.92 22.68
CA ARG A 446 -22.89 13.44 23.67
C ARG A 446 -22.50 12.09 24.27
N MET A 447 -21.62 11.35 23.60
CA MET A 447 -21.10 10.08 24.07
C MET A 447 -19.82 10.33 24.87
N THR A 448 -19.94 10.33 26.19
CA THR A 448 -18.85 10.63 27.12
C THR A 448 -18.00 9.42 27.48
N ASP A 449 -18.55 8.21 27.39
CA ASP A 449 -17.84 6.95 27.61
C ASP A 449 -16.84 6.70 26.47
N VAL A 450 -15.54 6.73 26.82
CA VAL A 450 -14.43 6.56 25.88
C VAL A 450 -14.43 5.15 25.27
N SER A 451 -14.75 4.12 26.05
CA SER A 451 -14.77 2.72 25.56
C SER A 451 -15.90 2.52 24.56
N ALA A 452 -17.10 2.98 24.88
CA ALA A 452 -18.26 2.89 23.99
C ALA A 452 -18.02 3.69 22.70
N LYS A 453 -17.44 4.89 22.83
CA LYS A 453 -17.11 5.76 21.71
C LYS A 453 -16.07 5.16 20.78
N PHE A 454 -14.97 4.68 21.34
CA PHE A 454 -13.92 4.06 20.55
C PHE A 454 -14.41 2.79 19.85
N THR A 455 -15.24 1.99 20.53
CA THR A 455 -15.88 0.81 19.93
C THR A 455 -16.78 1.19 18.76
N LYS A 456 -17.61 2.23 18.89
CA LYS A 456 -18.46 2.76 17.80
C LYS A 456 -17.62 3.16 16.59
N GLN A 457 -16.51 3.87 16.81
CA GLN A 457 -15.64 4.32 15.73
C GLN A 457 -14.91 3.16 15.03
N LEU A 458 -14.55 2.10 15.76
CA LEU A 458 -13.87 0.93 15.20
C LEU A 458 -14.79 -0.13 14.61
N ALA A 459 -16.11 -0.01 14.78
CA ALA A 459 -17.08 -1.02 14.31
C ALA A 459 -16.92 -1.32 12.80
N ASP A 460 -16.77 -0.27 12.00
CA ASP A 460 -16.65 -0.30 10.54
C ASP A 460 -15.21 -0.31 10.02
N VAL A 461 -14.23 -0.46 10.90
CA VAL A 461 -12.80 -0.39 10.57
C VAL A 461 -12.24 -1.78 10.30
N ASP A 462 -11.46 -1.90 9.22
CA ASP A 462 -10.82 -3.14 8.78
C ASP A 462 -9.34 -3.22 9.20
N LEU A 463 -8.69 -2.09 9.41
CA LEU A 463 -7.30 -2.00 9.88
C LEU A 463 -7.13 -0.82 10.84
N LEU A 464 -6.45 -1.07 11.96
CA LEU A 464 -6.06 -0.05 12.92
C LEU A 464 -4.57 0.28 12.79
N ILE A 465 -4.23 1.55 12.62
CA ILE A 465 -2.85 2.07 12.64
C ILE A 465 -2.65 2.90 13.91
N VAL A 466 -1.63 2.58 14.69
CA VAL A 466 -1.28 3.28 15.93
C VAL A 466 0.15 3.85 15.82
N PRO A 467 0.30 5.08 15.29
CA PRO A 467 1.58 5.78 15.25
C PRO A 467 1.88 6.50 16.58
N ARG A 468 3.08 6.27 17.13
CA ARG A 468 3.65 6.97 18.28
C ARG A 468 4.89 7.73 17.88
N TYR A 469 4.69 8.89 17.26
CA TYR A 469 5.77 9.80 16.93
C TYR A 469 6.43 10.30 18.22
N THR A 470 7.64 9.86 18.54
CA THR A 470 8.40 10.34 19.70
C THR A 470 9.64 11.11 19.26
N THR A 471 10.74 10.42 18.96
CA THR A 471 12.01 11.02 18.56
C THR A 471 12.31 10.73 17.09
N GLU A 472 12.70 11.78 16.37
CA GLU A 472 13.13 11.71 14.97
C GLU A 472 14.65 11.62 14.86
N ASP A 473 15.37 12.40 15.68
CA ASP A 473 16.83 12.46 15.70
C ASP A 473 17.30 12.68 17.14
N ALA A 474 17.93 11.67 17.74
CA ALA A 474 18.41 11.75 19.12
C ALA A 474 19.46 12.85 19.33
N MET A 475 20.19 13.23 18.29
CA MET A 475 21.23 14.26 18.39
C MET A 475 20.63 15.67 18.42
N LYS A 476 19.39 15.85 17.95
CA LYS A 476 18.65 17.14 18.02
C LYS A 476 17.93 17.33 19.36
N GLY A 477 18.01 16.34 20.25
CA GLY A 477 17.25 16.29 21.48
C GLY A 477 15.93 15.53 21.33
N PRO A 478 15.21 15.37 22.44
CA PRO A 478 14.00 14.55 22.44
C PRO A 478 12.87 15.26 21.68
N GLY A 479 12.02 14.48 21.00
CA GLY A 479 10.88 15.01 20.26
C GLY A 479 9.63 15.11 21.13
N VAL A 480 8.55 14.43 20.71
CA VAL A 480 7.31 14.34 21.48
C VAL A 480 7.48 13.31 22.60
N GLU A 481 7.02 13.62 23.81
CA GLU A 481 7.16 12.74 24.97
C GLU A 481 6.41 11.41 24.77
N ALA A 482 7.07 10.28 25.09
CA ALA A 482 6.51 8.95 24.89
C ALA A 482 5.23 8.71 25.71
N ASN A 483 5.18 9.24 26.94
CA ASN A 483 4.04 9.10 27.85
C ASN A 483 2.76 9.73 27.30
N LEU A 484 2.87 10.74 26.43
CA LEU A 484 1.71 11.35 25.79
C LEU A 484 0.94 10.31 24.93
N HIS A 485 1.64 9.34 24.37
CA HIS A 485 1.10 8.26 23.53
C HIS A 485 0.57 7.05 24.29
N ALA A 486 0.70 7.04 25.61
CA ALA A 486 0.17 5.96 26.44
C ALA A 486 -1.35 5.89 26.32
N LEU A 487 -1.86 4.70 25.96
CA LEU A 487 -3.29 4.44 25.93
C LEU A 487 -3.81 4.26 27.35
N SER A 488 -5.02 4.75 27.62
CA SER A 488 -5.71 4.40 28.87
C SER A 488 -6.10 2.93 28.87
N LYS A 489 -6.35 2.36 30.05
CA LYS A 489 -6.82 0.98 30.22
C LYS A 489 -8.08 0.69 29.38
N GLU A 490 -8.98 1.66 29.31
CA GLU A 490 -10.21 1.61 28.51
C GLU A 490 -9.92 1.55 27.01
N GLN A 491 -9.04 2.43 26.51
CA GLN A 491 -8.62 2.43 25.11
C GLN A 491 -7.92 1.12 24.73
N ALA A 492 -6.98 0.67 25.56
CA ALA A 492 -6.24 -0.59 25.34
C ALA A 492 -7.18 -1.80 25.32
N LYS A 493 -8.22 -1.83 26.17
CA LYS A 493 -9.25 -2.88 26.17
C LYS A 493 -10.01 -2.93 24.85
N VAL A 494 -10.35 -1.77 24.27
CA VAL A 494 -11.03 -1.69 22.98
C VAL A 494 -10.11 -2.17 21.85
N VAL A 495 -8.82 -1.79 21.85
CA VAL A 495 -7.85 -2.33 20.88
C VAL A 495 -7.71 -3.85 21.01
N LYS A 496 -7.62 -4.38 22.24
CA LYS A 496 -7.59 -5.82 22.49
C LYS A 496 -8.87 -6.49 21.95
N ALA A 497 -10.05 -5.90 22.15
CA ALA A 497 -11.31 -6.40 21.60
C ALA A 497 -11.34 -6.39 20.06
N PHE A 498 -10.78 -5.36 19.43
CA PHE A 498 -10.62 -5.27 17.98
C PHE A 498 -9.73 -6.41 17.45
N MET A 499 -8.59 -6.67 18.11
CA MET A 499 -7.72 -7.80 17.77
C MET A 499 -8.36 -9.17 18.04
N LYS A 500 -9.17 -9.31 19.09
CA LYS A 500 -9.94 -10.53 19.38
C LYS A 500 -10.91 -10.92 18.25
N GLN A 501 -11.35 -9.95 17.44
CA GLN A 501 -12.16 -10.20 16.24
C GLN A 501 -11.34 -10.70 15.03
N GLY A 502 -10.03 -10.91 15.19
CA GLY A 502 -9.12 -11.25 14.10
C GLY A 502 -8.67 -10.06 13.25
N LYS A 503 -9.07 -8.82 13.62
CA LYS A 503 -8.76 -7.63 12.84
C LYS A 503 -7.28 -7.20 13.01
N PRO A 504 -6.62 -6.78 11.93
CA PRO A 504 -5.20 -6.47 11.92
C PRO A 504 -4.85 -5.13 12.60
N VAL A 505 -3.63 -5.06 13.15
CA VAL A 505 -3.07 -3.83 13.74
C VAL A 505 -1.68 -3.56 13.16
N LEU A 506 -1.45 -2.30 12.77
CA LEU A 506 -0.13 -1.75 12.44
C LEU A 506 0.29 -0.78 13.55
N ALA A 507 1.32 -1.11 14.30
CA ALA A 507 1.85 -0.22 15.34
C ALA A 507 3.19 0.38 14.89
N CYS A 508 3.29 1.69 14.83
CA CYS A 508 4.53 2.41 14.52
C CYS A 508 5.00 3.07 15.81
N LEU A 509 5.85 2.39 16.57
CA LEU A 509 6.15 2.74 17.95
C LEU A 509 7.57 3.31 18.05
N GLY A 510 7.68 4.62 18.27
CA GLY A 510 8.97 5.27 18.49
C GLY A 510 9.60 4.93 19.85
N PRO A 511 10.86 5.33 20.08
CA PRO A 511 11.53 5.19 21.37
C PRO A 511 10.73 5.71 22.56
N ILE A 512 10.87 5.05 23.71
CA ILE A 512 10.22 5.44 24.96
C ILE A 512 11.14 6.17 25.94
N THR A 513 12.34 6.56 25.50
CA THR A 513 13.33 7.22 26.36
C THR A 513 12.72 8.48 26.99
N PRO A 514 12.63 8.55 28.33
CA PRO A 514 12.02 9.68 29.02
C PRO A 514 12.90 10.92 28.93
N GLN A 515 12.24 12.08 28.99
CA GLN A 515 12.92 13.37 29.09
C GLN A 515 13.11 13.69 30.57
N VAL A 516 14.28 13.36 31.13
CA VAL A 516 14.59 13.66 32.54
C VAL A 516 15.29 15.00 32.63
N THR A 517 14.66 15.94 33.33
CA THR A 517 15.23 17.25 33.65
C THR A 517 15.54 17.33 35.13
N THR A 518 16.81 17.22 35.50
CA THR A 518 17.26 17.42 36.88
C THR A 518 17.59 18.90 37.16
N ALA A 519 17.63 19.27 38.44
CA ALA A 519 18.02 20.61 38.86
C ALA A 519 19.45 20.95 38.39
N PRO A 520 19.76 22.22 38.06
CA PRO A 520 21.11 22.62 37.67
C PRO A 520 22.15 22.27 38.76
N GLY A 521 23.10 21.39 38.43
CA GLY A 521 24.15 20.95 39.37
C GLY A 521 23.79 19.70 40.19
N ALA A 522 22.64 19.05 39.93
CA ALA A 522 22.30 17.76 40.51
C ALA A 522 23.39 16.71 40.22
N PRO A 523 23.75 15.85 41.20
CA PRO A 523 24.71 14.78 41.00
C PRO A 523 24.17 13.72 40.01
N ALA A 524 25.08 13.02 39.34
CA ALA A 524 24.73 12.08 38.26
C ALA A 524 23.82 10.93 38.73
N ASP A 525 23.91 10.53 40.00
CA ASP A 525 23.11 9.44 40.58
C ASP A 525 21.63 9.81 40.77
N GLU A 526 21.33 11.10 40.99
CA GLU A 526 19.95 11.59 41.07
C GLU A 526 19.25 11.48 39.71
N PHE A 527 19.96 11.85 38.64
CA PHE A 527 19.48 11.64 37.27
C PHE A 527 19.23 10.16 36.98
N ASP A 528 20.17 9.28 37.32
CA ASP A 528 20.03 7.85 37.03
C ASP A 528 18.84 7.23 37.77
N LYS A 529 18.56 7.67 39.01
CA LYS A 529 17.38 7.25 39.79
C LYS A 529 16.07 7.73 39.15
N GLU A 530 15.98 9.00 38.77
CA GLU A 530 14.79 9.55 38.10
C GLU A 530 14.57 8.89 36.73
N PHE A 531 15.64 8.70 35.97
CA PHE A 531 15.61 8.04 34.68
C PHE A 531 15.14 6.59 34.76
N ALA A 532 15.65 5.82 35.72
CA ALA A 532 15.19 4.45 35.95
C ALA A 532 13.69 4.41 36.31
N LYS A 533 13.22 5.35 37.13
CA LYS A 533 11.80 5.46 37.49
C LYS A 533 10.92 5.78 36.29
N GLU A 534 11.29 6.77 35.49
CA GLU A 534 10.51 7.21 34.32
C GLU A 534 10.48 6.15 33.20
N ILE A 535 11.58 5.43 32.96
CA ILE A 535 11.61 4.34 31.98
C ILE A 535 10.60 3.25 32.32
N VAL A 536 10.48 2.88 33.60
CA VAL A 536 9.53 1.85 34.04
C VAL A 536 8.09 2.32 33.82
N ASN A 537 7.81 3.61 34.06
CA ASN A 537 6.49 4.21 33.85
C ASN A 537 6.13 4.39 32.38
N ALA A 538 7.12 4.45 31.48
CA ALA A 538 6.90 4.68 30.05
C ALA A 538 6.35 3.46 29.30
N THR A 539 6.32 2.27 29.91
CA THR A 539 5.73 1.07 29.30
C THR A 539 4.22 1.05 29.51
N ASP A 540 3.45 1.04 28.43
CA ASP A 540 1.98 1.08 28.49
C ASP A 540 1.31 -0.27 28.19
N ASP A 541 -0.01 -0.33 28.35
CA ASP A 541 -0.78 -1.57 28.18
C ASP A 541 -0.84 -2.07 26.73
N LEU A 542 -0.62 -1.19 25.73
CA LEU A 542 -0.47 -1.60 24.33
C LEU A 542 0.80 -2.44 24.14
N GLU A 543 1.94 -2.00 24.69
CA GLU A 543 3.20 -2.76 24.57
C GLU A 543 3.14 -4.10 25.30
N LYS A 544 2.48 -4.17 26.46
CA LYS A 544 2.24 -5.45 27.16
C LYS A 544 1.40 -6.40 26.31
N MET A 545 0.35 -5.88 25.68
CA MET A 545 -0.51 -6.66 24.78
C MET A 545 0.25 -7.16 23.53
N LEU A 546 1.20 -6.39 22.99
CA LEU A 546 2.07 -6.84 21.90
C LEU A 546 3.07 -7.90 22.37
N ALA A 547 3.58 -7.80 23.60
CA ALA A 547 4.42 -8.84 24.20
C ALA A 547 3.67 -10.15 24.39
N GLU A 548 2.39 -10.12 24.81
CA GLU A 548 1.50 -11.29 24.85
C GLU A 548 1.30 -11.93 23.47
N ARG A 549 1.58 -11.21 22.37
CA ARG A 549 1.54 -11.72 20.99
C ARG A 549 2.89 -12.24 20.47
N GLY A 550 3.94 -12.20 21.29
CA GLY A 550 5.28 -12.65 20.92
C GLY A 550 6.18 -11.57 20.32
N ILE A 551 5.82 -10.29 20.45
CA ILE A 551 6.61 -9.17 19.94
C ILE A 551 7.30 -8.45 21.10
N ASP A 552 8.63 -8.42 21.06
CA ASP A 552 9.44 -7.71 22.05
C ASP A 552 9.90 -6.35 21.51
N LEU A 553 9.87 -5.34 22.38
CA LEU A 553 10.12 -3.94 22.02
C LEU A 553 11.28 -3.40 22.86
N GLY A 554 12.47 -3.22 22.29
CA GLY A 554 13.62 -2.68 23.02
C GLY A 554 13.33 -1.31 23.65
N ARG A 555 13.88 -1.09 24.86
CA ARG A 555 13.82 0.21 25.56
C ARG A 555 14.89 1.18 25.09
N SER A 556 15.95 0.64 24.50
CA SER A 556 17.07 1.39 23.95
C SER A 556 16.74 2.01 22.58
N VAL A 557 17.53 3.01 22.22
CA VAL A 557 17.55 3.64 20.91
C VAL A 557 18.78 3.20 20.17
N ILE A 558 18.61 2.85 18.90
CA ILE A 558 19.71 2.47 18.05
C ILE A 558 20.36 3.73 17.49
N LEU A 559 21.67 3.85 17.72
CA LEU A 559 22.52 4.93 17.22
C LEU A 559 23.56 4.37 16.25
N PHE A 560 24.09 5.25 15.39
CA PHE A 560 25.08 4.91 14.37
C PHE A 560 26.42 5.60 14.62
N ASP A 561 27.53 4.94 14.23
CA ASP A 561 28.90 5.40 14.57
C ASP A 561 29.22 6.80 14.00
N GLY A 562 28.48 7.25 12.99
CA GLY A 562 28.57 8.58 12.40
C GLY A 562 27.87 9.69 13.19
N GLU A 563 26.93 9.38 14.08
CA GLU A 563 26.09 10.38 14.76
C GLU A 563 26.83 11.10 15.91
N PRO A 564 27.48 10.43 16.88
CA PRO A 564 28.19 11.12 17.97
C PRO A 564 29.39 11.94 17.49
N LYS A 565 29.99 11.56 16.36
CA LYS A 565 31.09 12.30 15.73
C LYS A 565 30.66 13.70 15.25
N ALA A 566 29.38 13.87 14.93
CA ALA A 566 28.84 15.18 14.55
C ALA A 566 28.73 16.13 15.75
N LEU A 567 28.44 15.62 16.96
CA LEU A 567 28.36 16.42 18.18
C LEU A 567 29.71 16.98 18.64
N THR A 568 30.80 16.22 18.47
CA THR A 568 32.13 16.60 19.01
C THR A 568 32.90 17.59 18.14
N ARG A 569 32.51 17.79 16.87
CA ARG A 569 33.20 18.70 15.94
C ARG A 569 32.76 20.18 16.01
N GLY A 570 31.86 20.53 16.92
CA GLY A 570 31.48 21.94 17.13
C GLY A 570 30.67 22.55 15.99
N ASP A 571 30.03 21.73 15.15
CA ASP A 571 29.05 22.21 14.17
C ASP A 571 27.81 22.72 14.94
N GLN A 572 27.84 24.00 15.31
CA GLN A 572 26.81 24.68 16.12
C GLN A 572 25.44 24.81 15.42
N PHE A 573 25.30 24.27 14.22
CA PHE A 573 24.03 24.09 13.53
C PHE A 573 24.01 22.67 12.97
N GLY A 574 23.12 21.82 13.49
CA GLY A 574 23.03 20.39 13.15
C GLY A 574 22.78 20.12 11.66
N GLY A 575 23.85 20.20 10.86
CA GLY A 575 23.80 20.28 9.41
C GLY A 575 24.93 19.57 8.68
N GLY A 576 25.70 18.72 9.34
CA GLY A 576 26.50 17.70 8.65
C GLY A 576 25.63 16.49 8.34
N ALA A 577 25.66 15.98 7.10
CA ALA A 577 25.06 14.70 6.75
C ALA A 577 25.75 13.57 7.52
N SER A 578 25.35 13.31 8.78
CA SER A 578 25.79 12.09 9.45
C SER A 578 25.30 10.92 8.58
N SER A 579 26.24 10.04 8.24
CA SER A 579 26.07 8.94 7.30
C SER A 579 25.22 7.85 7.94
N VAL A 580 23.93 8.10 8.10
CA VAL A 580 22.98 7.09 8.58
C VAL A 580 22.83 6.05 7.47
N PRO A 581 23.22 4.79 7.73
CA PRO A 581 23.09 3.72 6.76
C PRO A 581 21.62 3.48 6.39
N ARG A 582 21.40 2.81 5.26
CA ARG A 582 20.06 2.37 4.89
C ARG A 582 19.66 1.16 5.70
N LEU A 583 18.35 1.03 5.92
CA LEU A 583 17.76 -0.19 6.44
C LEU A 583 17.93 -1.33 5.44
N THR A 584 18.25 -2.50 5.97
CA THR A 584 18.25 -3.74 5.21
C THR A 584 16.90 -4.42 5.39
N ILE A 585 16.16 -4.63 4.29
CA ILE A 585 14.87 -5.32 4.34
C ILE A 585 15.06 -6.80 4.00
N GLY A 586 14.60 -7.67 4.89
CA GLY A 586 14.54 -9.12 4.68
C GLY A 586 15.86 -9.91 4.81
N SER A 587 16.88 -9.41 5.50
CA SER A 587 18.12 -10.17 5.70
C SER A 587 17.87 -11.40 6.57
N LEU A 588 17.77 -12.56 5.94
CA LEU A 588 17.93 -13.84 6.61
C LEU A 588 19.43 -14.16 6.66
N SER A 589 19.92 -14.65 7.80
CA SER A 589 21.22 -15.31 7.82
C SER A 589 21.19 -16.50 6.86
N SER A 590 22.31 -16.79 6.21
CA SER A 590 22.46 -17.93 5.28
C SER A 590 22.10 -19.29 5.92
N GLU A 591 22.04 -19.33 7.25
CA GLU A 591 21.75 -20.50 8.07
C GLU A 591 20.25 -20.68 8.41
N SER A 592 19.42 -19.66 8.17
CA SER A 592 17.98 -19.74 8.48
C SER A 592 17.22 -20.55 7.43
N GLN A 593 16.56 -21.63 7.87
CA GLN A 593 15.67 -22.45 7.02
C GLN A 593 14.28 -21.82 6.82
N LEU A 594 13.99 -20.69 7.46
CA LEU A 594 12.69 -20.05 7.42
C LEU A 594 12.47 -19.31 6.09
N LYS A 595 11.24 -19.36 5.58
CA LYS A 595 10.85 -18.54 4.43
C LYS A 595 10.92 -17.07 4.80
N LEU A 596 11.26 -16.23 3.83
CA LEU A 596 11.24 -14.79 3.99
C LEU A 596 9.82 -14.31 4.25
N ASN A 597 9.67 -13.30 5.11
CA ASN A 597 8.39 -12.64 5.34
C ASN A 597 7.78 -12.12 4.02
N PRO A 598 6.46 -12.28 3.78
CA PRO A 598 5.80 -11.79 2.57
C PRO A 598 6.01 -10.29 2.31
N ILE A 599 6.00 -9.45 3.34
CA ILE A 599 6.24 -8.01 3.21
C ILE A 599 7.68 -7.75 2.75
N ALA A 600 8.65 -8.42 3.38
CA ALA A 600 10.06 -8.25 3.03
C ALA A 600 10.38 -8.79 1.63
N ALA A 601 9.77 -9.91 1.23
CA ALA A 601 9.89 -10.47 -0.11
C ALA A 601 9.34 -9.50 -1.17
N ALA A 602 8.14 -8.96 -0.94
CA ALA A 602 7.52 -7.98 -1.83
C ALA A 602 8.33 -6.69 -1.97
N TYR A 603 8.88 -6.20 -0.84
CA TYR A 603 9.72 -5.02 -0.82
C TYR A 603 11.01 -5.22 -1.63
N ARG A 604 11.68 -6.37 -1.46
CA ARG A 604 12.90 -6.70 -2.23
C ARG A 604 12.67 -6.77 -3.73
N LEU A 605 11.53 -7.32 -4.16
CA LEU A 605 11.17 -7.30 -5.58
C LEU A 605 11.00 -5.86 -6.09
N THR A 606 10.36 -5.00 -5.29
CA THR A 606 10.19 -3.57 -5.62
C THR A 606 11.53 -2.84 -5.69
N GLU A 607 12.46 -3.16 -4.79
CA GLU A 607 13.81 -2.61 -4.78
C GLU A 607 14.60 -2.98 -6.05
N ARG A 608 14.48 -4.22 -6.56
CA ARG A 608 15.13 -4.64 -7.81
C ARG A 608 14.63 -3.87 -9.04
N THR A 609 13.36 -3.48 -9.06
CA THR A 609 12.80 -2.60 -10.10
C THR A 609 13.43 -1.20 -10.09
N SER A 610 13.94 -0.77 -8.94
CA SER A 610 14.43 0.58 -8.68
C SER A 610 15.94 0.78 -8.82
N ALA A 611 16.71 -0.31 -8.89
CA ALA A 611 18.15 -0.34 -8.60
C ALA A 611 19.07 0.44 -9.57
N GLN A 612 18.52 1.21 -10.50
CA GLN A 612 19.25 1.96 -11.51
C GLN A 612 19.03 3.47 -11.36
N THR A 613 19.75 4.09 -10.43
CA THR A 613 20.19 5.48 -10.58
C THR A 613 21.71 5.44 -10.45
N ASP A 614 22.38 5.57 -11.59
CA ASP A 614 23.83 5.42 -11.78
C ASP A 614 24.69 6.06 -10.68
N ASP A 615 25.67 5.31 -10.17
CA ASP A 615 26.72 5.81 -9.26
C ASP A 615 27.76 6.74 -9.96
N ARG A 616 27.65 6.95 -11.28
CA ARG A 616 28.66 7.65 -12.09
C ARG A 616 28.30 9.06 -12.54
N ILE A 617 27.04 9.47 -12.41
CA ILE A 617 26.59 10.79 -12.84
C ILE A 617 25.64 11.29 -11.77
N VAL A 618 26.11 12.22 -10.92
CA VAL A 618 25.36 13.18 -10.08
C VAL A 618 26.23 13.41 -8.83
N GLN A 619 27.16 14.35 -8.92
CA GLN A 619 27.84 14.92 -7.75
C GLN A 619 27.04 16.04 -7.10
N ASP A 620 26.00 16.59 -7.76
CA ASP A 620 25.38 17.86 -7.34
C ASP A 620 23.85 17.83 -7.14
N ALA A 621 23.22 16.65 -7.03
CA ALA A 621 21.83 16.53 -6.56
C ALA A 621 21.69 15.31 -5.63
N PRO A 622 21.10 15.43 -4.43
CA PRO A 622 20.81 14.28 -3.57
C PRO A 622 19.62 13.51 -4.15
N ASN A 623 19.79 12.92 -5.33
CA ASN A 623 18.78 12.10 -6.00
C ASN A 623 18.55 10.84 -5.16
N GLN A 624 17.30 10.73 -4.70
CA GLN A 624 16.75 9.73 -3.78
C GLN A 624 16.96 8.30 -4.30
N LYS A 625 18.10 7.70 -3.95
CA LYS A 625 18.28 6.26 -4.13
C LYS A 625 17.19 5.53 -3.32
N PHE A 626 16.51 4.57 -3.94
CA PHE A 626 15.49 3.76 -3.28
C PHE A 626 16.08 3.09 -2.03
N GLY A 627 15.42 3.32 -0.90
CA GLY A 627 15.93 2.92 0.41
C GLY A 627 15.37 3.80 1.51
N ILE A 628 15.34 3.25 2.72
CA ILE A 628 14.84 3.94 3.90
C ILE A 628 16.02 4.20 4.82
N GLN A 629 16.17 5.46 5.25
CA GLN A 629 17.11 5.87 6.29
C GLN A 629 16.28 6.40 7.45
N LEU A 630 16.48 5.83 8.63
CA LEU A 630 15.82 6.27 9.85
C LEU A 630 16.87 6.50 10.93
N ARG A 631 16.64 7.52 11.74
CA ARG A 631 17.38 7.81 12.96
C ARG A 631 16.50 7.49 14.17
N ALA A 632 17.13 7.38 15.34
CA ALA A 632 16.44 7.21 16.61
C ALA A 632 15.36 6.11 16.57
N VAL A 633 15.71 4.94 16.01
CA VAL A 633 14.81 3.78 15.95
C VAL A 633 15.00 2.91 17.18
N ARG A 634 13.96 2.20 17.61
CA ARG A 634 14.05 1.22 18.70
C ARG A 634 14.08 -0.21 18.17
N PRO A 635 14.80 -1.14 18.83
CA PRO A 635 14.76 -2.55 18.46
C PRO A 635 13.35 -3.13 18.59
N VAL A 636 12.97 -4.00 17.65
CA VAL A 636 11.73 -4.78 17.68
C VAL A 636 12.05 -6.19 17.19
N SER A 637 11.81 -7.20 18.00
CA SER A 637 12.14 -8.60 17.69
C SER A 637 10.97 -9.54 18.00
N VAL A 638 11.04 -10.75 17.44
CA VAL A 638 10.13 -11.84 17.83
C VAL A 638 10.74 -12.54 19.04
N ILE A 639 9.95 -12.78 20.08
CA ILE A 639 10.38 -13.59 21.23
C ILE A 639 10.80 -14.98 20.69
N PRO A 640 11.98 -15.53 21.04
CA PRO A 640 12.50 -16.76 20.41
C PRO A 640 11.50 -17.93 20.40
N ASP A 641 10.79 -18.13 21.50
CA ASP A 641 9.77 -19.18 21.65
C ASP A 641 8.52 -18.93 20.80
N TRP A 642 8.35 -17.77 20.17
CA TRP A 642 7.21 -17.47 19.32
C TRP A 642 7.46 -17.74 17.83
N GLN A 643 8.73 -17.84 17.43
CA GLN A 643 9.11 -17.99 16.03
C GLN A 643 8.62 -19.31 15.41
N HIS A 644 8.50 -20.39 16.21
CA HIS A 644 8.00 -21.68 15.72
C HIS A 644 6.50 -21.70 15.42
N PHE A 645 5.74 -20.71 15.91
CA PHE A 645 4.33 -20.53 15.57
C PHE A 645 4.13 -19.77 14.24
N GLN A 646 5.22 -19.35 13.58
CA GLN A 646 5.19 -18.58 12.34
C GLN A 646 5.61 -19.43 11.14
N PRO A 647 4.95 -19.30 9.98
CA PRO A 647 5.35 -20.00 8.75
C PRO A 647 6.52 -19.34 8.01
N PHE A 648 6.97 -18.17 8.46
CA PHE A 648 8.04 -17.35 7.90
C PHE A 648 8.83 -16.65 9.01
N ALA A 649 9.97 -16.04 8.68
CA ALA A 649 10.70 -15.18 9.60
C ALA A 649 9.87 -13.93 9.95
N GLY A 650 9.65 -13.68 11.24
CA GLY A 650 8.80 -12.56 11.65
C GLY A 650 9.47 -11.19 11.48
N GLU A 651 10.79 -11.12 11.57
CA GLU A 651 11.56 -9.88 11.42
C GLU A 651 11.69 -9.47 9.93
N ILE A 652 11.44 -8.19 9.64
CA ILE A 652 11.34 -7.68 8.25
C ILE A 652 12.33 -6.56 7.91
N ALA A 653 12.77 -5.77 8.89
CA ALA A 653 13.62 -4.61 8.65
C ALA A 653 14.73 -4.52 9.70
N PHE A 654 15.96 -4.31 9.24
CA PHE A 654 17.16 -4.34 10.08
C PHE A 654 18.00 -3.08 9.90
N THR A 655 18.62 -2.61 10.99
CA THR A 655 19.68 -1.59 10.92
C THR A 655 20.99 -2.19 10.40
N ALA A 656 21.94 -1.32 10.05
CA ALA A 656 23.26 -1.76 9.62
C ALA A 656 24.12 -2.30 10.80
N ALA A 657 25.15 -3.07 10.45
CA ALA A 657 26.01 -3.73 11.44
C ALA A 657 26.85 -2.77 12.29
N ASP A 658 27.06 -1.54 11.83
CA ASP A 658 27.77 -0.45 12.51
C ASP A 658 26.87 0.37 13.46
N SER A 659 25.77 -0.23 13.92
CA SER A 659 24.86 0.36 14.91
C SER A 659 25.02 -0.29 16.30
N TRP A 660 24.67 0.46 17.34
CA TRP A 660 24.58 -0.05 18.72
C TRP A 660 23.31 0.44 19.40
N SER A 661 22.87 -0.29 20.41
CA SER A 661 21.75 0.10 21.27
C SER A 661 22.24 0.96 22.43
N GLU A 662 21.62 2.12 22.63
CA GLU A 662 21.93 3.09 23.67
C GLU A 662 20.69 3.36 24.53
N LEU A 663 20.81 3.26 25.85
CA LEU A 663 19.70 3.53 26.75
C LEU A 663 19.52 5.03 27.00
N GLN A 664 20.61 5.80 27.05
CA GLN A 664 20.63 7.26 27.23
C GLN A 664 21.03 7.96 25.91
N PRO A 665 20.19 7.99 24.87
CA PRO A 665 20.58 8.46 23.54
C PRO A 665 20.80 9.98 23.42
N TYR A 666 20.42 10.76 24.43
CA TYR A 666 20.47 12.21 24.38
C TYR A 666 21.76 12.75 25.01
N PRO A 667 22.51 13.64 24.31
CA PRO A 667 23.65 14.31 24.92
C PRO A 667 23.20 15.20 26.09
N ARG A 668 23.93 15.19 27.20
CA ARG A 668 23.63 16.03 28.37
C ARG A 668 24.57 17.21 28.45
N VAL A 669 24.01 18.41 28.53
CA VAL A 669 24.77 19.65 28.74
C VAL A 669 24.53 20.16 30.15
N GLY A 670 25.57 20.16 30.97
CA GLY A 670 25.57 20.72 32.32
C GLY A 670 26.28 22.07 32.39
N ARG A 671 26.27 22.68 33.57
CA ARG A 671 27.10 23.86 33.86
C ARG A 671 28.35 23.44 34.61
N ARG A 672 29.50 23.94 34.16
CA ARG A 672 30.76 23.87 34.92
C ARG A 672 30.70 24.81 36.14
N PRO A 673 31.61 24.63 37.12
CA PRO A 673 31.75 25.54 38.26
C PRO A 673 32.00 27.02 37.87
N ASP A 674 32.54 27.27 36.67
CA ASP A 674 32.78 28.59 36.09
C ASP A 674 31.54 29.22 35.42
N GLY A 675 30.39 28.54 35.45
CA GLY A 675 29.14 28.98 34.81
C GLY A 675 29.03 28.68 33.32
N SER A 676 30.08 28.16 32.67
CA SER A 676 30.05 27.79 31.25
C SER A 676 29.27 26.48 31.02
N ARG A 677 28.61 26.37 29.86
CA ARG A 677 27.94 25.14 29.44
C ARG A 677 28.99 24.12 28.97
N ALA A 678 28.92 22.90 29.48
CA ALA A 678 29.77 21.80 29.04
C ALA A 678 28.96 20.54 28.79
N LEU A 679 29.35 19.77 27.78
CA LEU A 679 28.82 18.44 27.53
C LEU A 679 29.28 17.52 28.70
N VAL A 680 28.33 17.12 29.53
CA VAL A 680 28.54 16.23 30.70
C VAL A 680 28.50 14.77 30.29
N TYR A 681 27.68 14.44 29.29
CA TYR A 681 27.55 13.08 28.77
C TYR A 681 27.32 13.13 27.26
N ALA A 682 28.02 12.26 26.55
CA ALA A 682 27.84 11.99 25.13
C ALA A 682 27.58 10.49 24.96
N PRO A 683 26.56 10.09 24.19
CA PRO A 683 26.29 8.69 23.95
C PRO A 683 27.47 8.03 23.24
N LYS A 684 27.87 6.87 23.75
CA LYS A 684 28.98 6.07 23.22
C LYS A 684 28.75 4.62 23.58
N TYR A 685 29.15 3.73 22.69
CA TYR A 685 29.05 2.30 22.96
C TYR A 685 30.00 1.88 24.09
N GLU A 686 29.45 1.34 25.17
CA GLU A 686 30.17 0.66 26.23
C GLU A 686 29.64 -0.78 26.35
N PRO A 687 30.47 -1.82 26.17
CA PRO A 687 29.98 -3.19 26.26
C PRO A 687 29.50 -3.46 27.68
N THR A 688 28.29 -4.02 27.82
CA THR A 688 27.74 -4.45 29.11
C THR A 688 28.70 -5.45 29.78
N ALA A 689 29.10 -5.13 31.00
CA ALA A 689 30.03 -5.93 31.79
C ALA A 689 29.45 -7.34 32.06
N LEU A 690 30.31 -8.34 32.25
CA LEU A 690 29.91 -9.73 32.44
C LEU A 690 29.11 -9.95 33.74
N ASP A 691 29.32 -9.10 34.73
CA ASP A 691 28.68 -9.09 36.05
C ASP A 691 27.41 -8.21 36.12
N ASP A 692 27.09 -7.47 35.04
CA ASP A 692 25.89 -6.63 34.98
C ASP A 692 24.63 -7.51 34.80
N PRO A 693 23.56 -7.34 35.61
CA PRO A 693 22.30 -8.05 35.45
C PRO A 693 21.65 -7.94 34.06
N LYS A 694 22.00 -6.90 33.28
CA LYS A 694 21.54 -6.71 31.91
C LYS A 694 22.17 -7.71 30.94
N LYS A 695 23.28 -8.37 31.30
CA LYS A 695 24.00 -9.28 30.42
C LYS A 695 23.13 -10.48 30.03
N GLY A 696 23.01 -10.74 28.73
CA GLY A 696 22.11 -11.78 28.20
C GLY A 696 20.63 -11.39 28.21
N GLY A 697 20.28 -10.22 28.75
CA GLY A 697 18.93 -9.71 28.83
C GLY A 697 18.52 -8.84 27.64
N ARG A 698 17.26 -8.35 27.70
CA ARG A 698 16.65 -7.44 26.71
C ARG A 698 17.31 -6.06 26.67
N ASP A 699 17.79 -5.59 27.82
CA ASP A 699 18.38 -4.25 27.99
C ASP A 699 19.91 -4.26 27.89
N GLU A 700 20.50 -5.34 27.34
CA GLU A 700 21.95 -5.42 27.09
C GLU A 700 22.37 -4.46 25.98
N GLU A 701 23.42 -3.68 26.23
CA GLU A 701 24.03 -2.84 25.20
C GLU A 701 24.85 -3.71 24.24
N LYS A 702 24.37 -3.80 23.00
CA LYS A 702 24.96 -4.64 21.95
C LYS A 702 25.36 -3.80 20.75
N ARG A 703 26.26 -4.36 19.95
CA ARG A 703 26.55 -3.91 18.57
C ARG A 703 25.99 -4.91 17.59
N GLY A 704 25.58 -4.42 16.43
CA GLY A 704 25.19 -5.25 15.30
C GLY A 704 23.90 -4.77 14.63
N PRO A 705 23.42 -5.52 13.63
CA PRO A 705 22.13 -5.23 13.04
C PRO A 705 21.03 -5.53 14.05
N PHE A 706 20.15 -4.56 14.27
CA PHE A 706 18.96 -4.72 15.09
C PHE A 706 17.74 -4.81 14.19
N SER A 707 16.88 -5.78 14.45
CA SER A 707 15.54 -5.75 13.86
C SER A 707 14.79 -4.54 14.42
N ILE A 708 14.10 -3.81 13.55
CA ILE A 708 13.26 -2.65 13.87
C ILE A 708 11.85 -2.80 13.29
N GLY A 709 11.54 -3.95 12.72
CA GLY A 709 10.25 -4.23 12.10
C GLY A 709 9.93 -5.71 12.24
N VAL A 710 8.76 -6.02 12.77
CA VAL A 710 8.26 -7.39 12.95
C VAL A 710 6.86 -7.48 12.36
N ALA A 711 6.59 -8.56 11.64
CA ALA A 711 5.30 -8.92 11.09
C ALA A 711 4.99 -10.37 11.46
N ILE A 712 3.89 -10.59 12.19
CA ILE A 712 3.46 -11.92 12.65
C ILE A 712 2.04 -12.24 12.23
N GLU A 713 1.81 -13.52 11.93
CA GLU A 713 0.51 -14.12 11.65
C GLU A 713 0.36 -15.36 12.52
N ASN A 714 -0.52 -15.29 13.51
CA ASN A 714 -0.71 -16.32 14.52
C ASN A 714 -2.08 -16.17 15.18
N LYS A 715 -2.53 -17.26 15.78
CA LYS A 715 -3.71 -17.27 16.65
C LYS A 715 -3.53 -16.30 17.81
N ILE A 716 -4.57 -15.54 18.15
CA ILE A 716 -4.56 -14.68 19.35
C ILE A 716 -4.35 -15.53 20.62
N PRO A 717 -3.78 -15.01 21.72
CA PRO A 717 -3.54 -15.78 22.94
C PRO A 717 -4.82 -16.42 23.49
N ALA A 718 -4.72 -17.64 24.03
CA ALA A 718 -5.88 -18.37 24.53
C ALA A 718 -6.54 -17.68 25.74
N SER A 719 -5.74 -17.07 26.61
CA SER A 719 -6.18 -16.23 27.73
C SER A 719 -6.97 -14.99 27.31
N TRP A 720 -6.98 -14.63 26.02
CA TRP A 720 -7.83 -13.56 25.55
C TRP A 720 -9.28 -14.01 25.31
N VAL A 721 -9.53 -15.31 25.15
CA VAL A 721 -10.86 -15.83 24.78
C VAL A 721 -11.50 -16.59 25.95
N ASP A 722 -10.69 -17.30 26.72
CA ASP A 722 -11.14 -18.17 27.79
C ASP A 722 -10.62 -17.69 29.15
N GLU A 723 -11.53 -17.28 30.04
CA GLU A 723 -11.21 -16.78 31.38
C GLU A 723 -10.67 -17.88 32.31
N ASP A 724 -11.10 -19.13 32.13
CA ASP A 724 -10.60 -20.25 32.92
C ASP A 724 -9.16 -20.58 32.51
N TYR A 725 -8.87 -20.51 31.21
CA TYR A 725 -7.49 -20.62 30.71
C TYR A 725 -6.61 -19.48 31.25
N GLU A 726 -7.11 -18.23 31.27
CA GLU A 726 -6.37 -17.09 31.85
C GLU A 726 -6.02 -17.32 33.32
N ARG A 727 -6.97 -17.82 34.11
CA ARG A 727 -6.72 -18.16 35.53
C ARG A 727 -5.69 -19.28 35.68
N GLN A 728 -5.75 -20.30 34.83
CA GLN A 728 -4.81 -21.41 34.84
C GLN A 728 -3.40 -20.97 34.40
N GLU A 729 -3.29 -20.13 33.38
CA GLU A 729 -2.03 -19.53 32.92
C GLU A 729 -1.41 -18.63 34.00
N ALA A 730 -2.21 -17.78 34.66
CA ALA A 730 -1.75 -16.95 35.76
C ALA A 730 -1.29 -17.79 36.97
N ALA A 731 -2.02 -18.85 37.31
CA ALA A 731 -1.62 -19.79 38.36
C ALA A 731 -0.32 -20.53 38.00
N ALA A 732 -0.16 -20.95 36.75
CA ALA A 732 1.07 -21.60 36.27
C ALA A 732 2.26 -20.64 36.25
N ALA A 733 2.07 -19.37 35.88
CA ALA A 733 3.12 -18.35 35.91
C ALA A 733 3.67 -18.11 37.33
N LEU A 734 2.82 -18.19 38.36
CA LEU A 734 3.23 -18.12 39.77
C LEU A 734 3.99 -19.37 40.24
N LEU A 735 3.78 -20.51 39.58
CA LEU A 735 4.39 -21.81 39.89
C LEU A 735 5.57 -22.16 38.96
N ALA A 736 5.90 -21.27 38.01
CA ALA A 736 6.77 -21.53 36.86
C ALA A 736 8.22 -21.96 37.15
N PRO A 737 8.90 -21.63 38.28
CA PRO A 737 10.21 -22.22 38.51
C PRO A 737 10.16 -23.73 38.82
N VAL A 738 8.99 -24.36 38.96
CA VAL A 738 8.86 -25.71 39.56
C VAL A 738 8.25 -26.78 38.64
N ASP A 739 7.40 -26.46 37.65
CA ASP A 739 6.62 -27.51 36.97
C ASP A 739 6.50 -27.38 35.43
N SER A 740 7.39 -28.08 34.72
CA SER A 740 7.42 -28.14 33.25
C SER A 740 6.25 -28.91 32.63
N MET A 741 5.55 -29.75 33.40
CA MET A 741 4.36 -30.47 32.93
C MET A 741 3.14 -29.54 32.79
N LEU A 742 2.98 -28.56 33.67
CA LEU A 742 1.89 -27.59 33.61
C LEU A 742 1.99 -26.72 32.36
N ALA A 743 3.19 -26.27 32.00
CA ALA A 743 3.43 -25.50 30.77
C ALA A 743 3.08 -26.31 29.50
N ALA A 744 3.48 -27.59 29.46
CA ALA A 744 3.12 -28.48 28.35
C ALA A 744 1.60 -28.73 28.28
N GLY A 745 0.93 -28.96 29.41
CA GLY A 745 -0.52 -29.13 29.49
C GLY A 745 -1.31 -27.90 29.01
N LEU A 746 -0.85 -26.70 29.38
CA LEU A 746 -1.43 -25.43 28.93
C LEU A 746 -1.28 -25.24 27.41
N SER A 747 -0.13 -25.57 26.84
CA SER A 747 0.06 -25.49 25.38
C SER A 747 -0.93 -26.38 24.61
N VAL A 748 -1.21 -27.60 25.09
CA VAL A 748 -2.19 -28.51 24.50
C VAL A 748 -3.62 -27.97 24.69
N ALA A 749 -3.96 -27.46 25.87
CA ALA A 749 -5.27 -26.85 26.12
C ALA A 749 -5.50 -25.63 25.20
N ALA A 750 -4.50 -24.78 25.00
CA ALA A 750 -4.55 -23.62 24.11
C ALA A 750 -4.79 -23.98 22.63
N THR A 751 -4.41 -25.18 22.19
CA THR A 751 -4.68 -25.64 20.82
C THR A 751 -6.13 -26.08 20.60
N LYS A 752 -6.83 -26.48 21.68
CA LYS A 752 -8.24 -26.91 21.63
C LYS A 752 -9.22 -25.74 21.61
N ILE A 753 -8.79 -24.56 22.05
CA ILE A 753 -9.63 -23.35 22.06
C ILE A 753 -9.70 -22.78 20.64
N GLU A 754 -10.92 -22.65 20.11
CA GLU A 754 -11.16 -21.99 18.83
C GLU A 754 -10.90 -20.49 18.97
N ARG A 755 -9.97 -19.99 18.16
CA ARG A 755 -9.51 -18.60 18.24
C ARG A 755 -9.06 -18.12 16.87
N PRO A 756 -9.38 -16.87 16.49
CA PRO A 756 -9.04 -16.35 15.17
C PRO A 756 -7.53 -16.16 15.02
N THR A 757 -7.06 -16.34 13.79
CA THR A 757 -5.73 -15.89 13.36
C THR A 757 -5.78 -14.39 13.14
N GLN A 758 -4.75 -13.69 13.61
CA GLN A 758 -4.68 -12.23 13.55
C GLN A 758 -3.29 -11.80 13.09
N ARG A 759 -3.23 -10.84 12.17
CA ARG A 759 -1.98 -10.29 11.64
C ARG A 759 -1.62 -9.01 12.38
N THR A 760 -0.38 -8.90 12.84
CA THR A 760 0.15 -7.70 13.50
C THR A 760 1.49 -7.34 12.91
N VAL A 761 1.68 -6.04 12.64
CA VAL A 761 2.98 -5.49 12.22
C VAL A 761 3.37 -4.39 13.18
N VAL A 762 4.62 -4.42 13.63
CA VAL A 762 5.18 -3.43 14.56
C VAL A 762 6.49 -2.91 13.98
N PHE A 763 6.60 -1.59 13.83
CA PHE A 763 7.85 -0.90 13.51
C PHE A 763 8.35 -0.11 14.72
N GLY A 764 9.65 -0.14 14.96
CA GLY A 764 10.34 0.60 16.02
C GLY A 764 10.59 2.08 15.69
N SER A 765 9.72 2.67 14.87
CA SER A 765 9.75 4.10 14.55
C SER A 765 8.32 4.62 14.40
N GLY A 766 8.00 5.68 15.12
CA GLY A 766 6.71 6.36 14.99
C GLY A 766 6.62 7.37 13.86
N HIS A 767 7.77 7.78 13.30
CA HIS A 767 7.86 8.76 12.22
C HIS A 767 8.12 8.10 10.85
N LEU A 768 8.07 6.77 10.76
CA LEU A 768 8.34 6.02 9.52
C LEU A 768 7.41 6.44 8.36
N PHE A 769 6.16 6.77 8.67
CA PHE A 769 5.14 7.15 7.70
C PHE A 769 4.55 8.57 7.94
N SER A 770 5.32 9.44 8.59
CA SER A 770 4.96 10.85 8.79
C SER A 770 5.55 11.76 7.72
N GLY A 771 4.89 12.88 7.48
CA GLY A 771 5.22 13.89 6.48
C GLY A 771 4.06 14.17 5.53
N GLN A 772 4.12 15.32 4.85
CA GLN A 772 3.14 15.68 3.82
C GLN A 772 3.14 14.71 2.65
N GLU A 773 4.31 14.18 2.28
CA GLU A 773 4.49 13.16 1.26
C GLU A 773 5.43 12.06 1.76
N LEU A 774 5.16 10.81 1.38
CA LEU A 774 6.05 9.70 1.68
C LEU A 774 7.11 9.55 0.58
N LYS A 775 8.35 9.26 0.98
CA LYS A 775 9.37 8.84 0.02
C LYS A 775 8.93 7.54 -0.66
N PRO A 776 9.30 7.28 -1.93
CA PRO A 776 8.84 6.10 -2.66
C PRO A 776 9.08 4.77 -1.92
N ALA A 777 10.23 4.65 -1.24
CA ALA A 777 10.55 3.48 -0.42
C ALA A 777 9.62 3.32 0.79
N GLN A 778 9.32 4.40 1.52
CA GLN A 778 8.38 4.39 2.65
C GLN A 778 6.95 4.09 2.18
N GLU A 779 6.54 4.70 1.07
CA GLU A 779 5.23 4.45 0.45
C GLU A 779 5.07 2.96 0.10
N LYS A 780 6.05 2.36 -0.59
CA LYS A 780 5.98 0.94 -0.96
C LYS A 780 5.99 0.02 0.27
N LEU A 781 6.80 0.33 1.29
CA LEU A 781 6.77 -0.43 2.55
C LEU A 781 5.39 -0.35 3.22
N LEU A 782 4.78 0.84 3.29
CA LEU A 782 3.44 1.04 3.85
C LEU A 782 2.40 0.21 3.08
N LEU A 783 2.39 0.32 1.75
CA LEU A 783 1.42 -0.36 0.91
C LEU A 783 1.53 -1.88 1.00
N HIS A 784 2.75 -2.42 0.97
CA HIS A 784 2.97 -3.87 1.15
C HIS A 784 2.52 -4.32 2.53
N THR A 785 2.84 -3.53 3.57
CA THR A 785 2.40 -3.82 4.94
C THR A 785 0.88 -3.85 5.06
N VAL A 786 0.18 -2.82 4.55
CA VAL A 786 -1.28 -2.70 4.66
C VAL A 786 -2.00 -3.74 3.81
N ASN A 787 -1.53 -4.02 2.59
CA ASN A 787 -2.10 -5.07 1.76
C ASN A 787 -1.94 -6.44 2.42
N TRP A 788 -0.77 -6.74 3.01
CA TRP A 788 -0.58 -7.98 3.76
C TRP A 788 -1.50 -8.05 4.98
N LEU A 789 -1.57 -7.00 5.80
CA LEU A 789 -2.42 -6.95 6.98
C LEU A 789 -3.90 -7.16 6.67
N THR A 790 -4.38 -6.61 5.54
CA THR A 790 -5.78 -6.70 5.11
C THR A 790 -6.08 -7.95 4.25
N ALA A 791 -5.20 -8.95 4.26
CA ALA A 791 -5.30 -10.19 3.47
C ALA A 791 -5.42 -9.97 1.95
N ARG A 792 -4.88 -8.86 1.45
CA ARG A 792 -4.77 -8.51 0.03
C ARG A 792 -3.41 -8.90 -0.53
N GLU A 793 -2.98 -10.12 -0.25
CA GLU A 793 -1.69 -10.66 -0.70
C GLU A 793 -1.60 -10.83 -2.21
N ASP A 794 -2.74 -10.86 -2.89
CA ASP A 794 -2.85 -10.76 -4.35
C ASP A 794 -2.27 -9.45 -4.91
N ARG A 795 -2.15 -8.41 -4.07
CA ARG A 795 -1.55 -7.12 -4.44
C ARG A 795 -0.07 -7.00 -4.08
N LEU A 796 0.48 -7.99 -3.38
CA LEU A 796 1.91 -8.01 -3.10
C LEU A 796 2.65 -8.48 -4.35
N PRO A 797 3.77 -7.82 -4.72
CA PRO A 797 4.73 -8.34 -5.66
C PRO A 797 5.07 -9.81 -5.42
N LYS A 798 4.86 -10.67 -6.43
CA LYS A 798 5.26 -12.07 -6.43
C LYS A 798 6.25 -12.35 -7.55
N SER A 799 7.09 -13.35 -7.32
CA SER A 799 8.06 -13.90 -8.28
C SER A 799 7.89 -15.41 -8.47
N ASP A 800 6.74 -15.95 -8.06
CA ASP A 800 6.37 -17.36 -8.18
C ASP A 800 5.97 -17.73 -9.61
N GLN A 801 5.44 -16.77 -10.36
CA GLN A 801 5.15 -16.93 -11.78
C GLN A 801 6.42 -16.84 -12.62
N PRO A 802 6.55 -17.67 -13.68
CA PRO A 802 7.70 -17.59 -14.56
C PRO A 802 7.78 -16.20 -15.17
N ALA A 803 8.94 -15.56 -15.01
CA ALA A 803 9.19 -14.24 -15.55
C ALA A 803 8.89 -14.22 -17.05
N TRP A 804 8.10 -13.26 -17.49
CA TRP A 804 7.88 -13.03 -18.91
C TRP A 804 9.15 -12.39 -19.47
N GLN A 805 9.71 -13.01 -20.50
CA GLN A 805 10.83 -12.47 -21.25
C GLN A 805 10.44 -12.37 -22.71
N TYR A 806 11.07 -11.46 -23.47
CA TYR A 806 10.92 -11.52 -24.92
C TYR A 806 11.33 -12.91 -25.39
N PRO A 807 10.46 -13.63 -26.12
CA PRO A 807 10.79 -14.94 -26.63
C PRO A 807 11.91 -14.78 -27.65
N ARG A 808 13.14 -15.04 -27.20
CA ARG A 808 14.28 -15.23 -28.08
C ARG A 808 14.42 -16.73 -28.25
N VAL A 809 14.52 -17.16 -29.49
CA VAL A 809 14.84 -18.56 -29.75
C VAL A 809 16.30 -18.72 -29.30
N GLU A 810 16.48 -19.31 -28.11
CA GLU A 810 17.78 -19.77 -27.63
C GLU A 810 18.18 -20.99 -28.47
N LEU A 811 18.56 -20.73 -29.71
CA LEU A 811 19.29 -21.71 -30.49
C LEU A 811 20.74 -21.62 -30.04
N ASP A 812 21.28 -22.74 -29.57
CA ASP A 812 22.73 -22.93 -29.57
C ASP A 812 23.29 -22.52 -30.93
N ASP A 813 24.50 -21.97 -30.98
CA ASP A 813 25.10 -21.42 -32.20
C ASP A 813 25.08 -22.45 -33.34
N ARG A 814 25.22 -23.73 -32.99
CA ARG A 814 25.06 -24.85 -33.91
C ARG A 814 23.64 -24.97 -34.47
N ALA A 815 22.61 -24.93 -33.61
CA ALA A 815 21.22 -25.03 -34.02
C ALA A 815 20.79 -23.81 -34.85
N LYS A 816 21.30 -22.61 -34.52
CA LYS A 816 21.09 -21.38 -35.29
C LYS A 816 21.68 -21.50 -36.69
N ASN A 817 22.92 -21.96 -36.79
CA ASN A 817 23.58 -22.18 -38.08
C ASN A 817 22.86 -23.24 -38.91
N LEU A 818 22.40 -24.34 -38.29
CA LEU A 818 21.60 -25.36 -38.97
C LEU A 818 20.25 -24.82 -39.48
N TRP A 819 19.57 -23.98 -38.71
CA TRP A 819 18.34 -23.33 -39.16
C TRP A 819 18.58 -22.36 -40.32
N GLN A 820 19.64 -21.56 -40.25
CA GLN A 820 20.03 -20.64 -41.31
C GLN A 820 20.41 -21.39 -42.59
N LEU A 821 21.21 -22.46 -42.48
CA LEU A 821 21.55 -23.34 -43.62
C LEU A 821 20.32 -24.07 -44.17
N GLY A 822 19.46 -24.59 -43.29
CA GLY A 822 18.20 -25.25 -43.68
C GLY A 822 17.26 -24.29 -44.41
N ALA A 823 17.14 -23.05 -43.98
CA ALA A 823 16.34 -22.03 -44.65
C ALA A 823 17.01 -21.52 -45.94
N ALA A 824 18.33 -21.30 -45.95
CA ALA A 824 19.05 -20.78 -47.11
C ALA A 824 19.24 -21.81 -48.23
N VAL A 825 19.34 -23.10 -47.89
CA VAL A 825 19.64 -24.18 -48.85
C VAL A 825 18.48 -25.16 -48.97
N GLY A 826 17.88 -25.57 -47.85
CA GLY A 826 16.80 -26.56 -47.83
C GLY A 826 15.51 -26.07 -48.48
N LEU A 827 15.06 -24.85 -48.19
CA LEU A 827 13.85 -24.27 -48.80
C LEU A 827 13.98 -24.14 -50.34
N PRO A 828 15.08 -23.59 -50.88
CA PRO A 828 15.31 -23.58 -52.34
C PRO A 828 15.35 -24.97 -52.96
N LEU A 829 15.96 -25.96 -52.29
CA LEU A 829 15.99 -27.35 -52.78
C LEU A 829 14.60 -28.00 -52.80
N VAL A 830 13.77 -27.78 -51.78
CA VAL A 830 12.39 -28.28 -51.74
C VAL A 830 11.56 -27.62 -52.85
N ALA A 831 11.73 -26.31 -53.06
CA ALA A 831 11.07 -25.59 -54.14
C ALA A 831 11.52 -26.10 -55.53
N ALA A 832 12.83 -26.31 -55.72
CA ALA A 832 13.38 -26.88 -56.95
C ALA A 832 12.89 -28.30 -57.21
N TYR A 833 12.84 -29.15 -56.18
CA TYR A 833 12.32 -30.51 -56.25
C TYR A 833 10.82 -30.54 -56.59
N ALA A 834 10.01 -29.69 -55.94
CA ALA A 834 8.59 -29.54 -56.27
C ALA A 834 8.38 -29.03 -57.70
N GLY A 835 9.22 -28.08 -58.16
CA GLY A 835 9.23 -27.59 -59.53
C GLY A 835 9.60 -28.69 -60.54
N LEU A 836 10.58 -29.53 -60.22
CA LEU A 836 10.98 -30.67 -61.04
C LEU A 836 9.86 -31.73 -61.13
N LEU A 837 9.22 -32.07 -60.00
CA LEU A 837 8.07 -32.96 -59.98
C LEU A 837 6.89 -32.41 -60.80
N ALA A 838 6.62 -31.11 -60.70
CA ALA A 838 5.59 -30.45 -61.50
C ALA A 838 5.93 -30.51 -63.01
N MET A 839 7.20 -30.27 -63.36
CA MET A 839 7.69 -30.37 -64.73
C MET A 839 7.61 -31.81 -65.28
N MET A 840 8.01 -32.82 -64.49
CA MET A 840 7.92 -34.23 -64.87
C MET A 840 6.45 -34.65 -65.06
N ARG A 841 5.56 -34.24 -64.14
CA ARG A 841 4.12 -34.52 -64.25
C ARG A 841 3.48 -33.85 -65.47
N ARG A 842 3.99 -32.69 -65.88
CA ARG A 842 3.57 -31.99 -67.11
C ARG A 842 4.09 -32.67 -68.37
N ARG A 843 5.25 -33.34 -68.34
CA ARG A 843 5.79 -34.08 -69.50
C ARG A 843 5.21 -35.48 -69.66
N MET A 844 4.74 -36.10 -68.57
CA MET A 844 4.11 -37.44 -68.59
C MET A 844 2.60 -37.41 -68.85
N ARG A 845 2.00 -36.21 -68.89
CA ARG A 845 0.66 -35.97 -69.45
C ARG A 845 0.81 -35.41 -70.84
#